data_AF-A0A6I3SST8-F1
#
_entry.id   AF-A0A6I3SST8-F1
#
_cell.length_a   1.000
_cell.length_b   1.000
_cell.length_c   1.000
_cell.angle_alpha   90.00
_cell.angle_beta   90.00
_cell.angle_gamma   90.00
#
_symmetry.space_group_name_H-M   'P 1'
#
loop_
_entity.id
_entity.type
_entity.pdbx_description
1 polymer ?
#
loop_
_entity_poly.entity_id
_entity_poly.type
_entity_poly.pdbx_seq_one_letter_code
_entity_poly.pdbx_strand_id
1 'polypeptide(L)'
;MALALLSACGSDNDRSEAAPPVVAPQPPVSAAPPAVAFMTDVHFENVYGDFKSAQFAGIPMKDGRNATIRTMYAQLTSTRLFNENYFAFRAALDDAHAKGIRHVALPGDFSDDAQPINIDGIVDILKEYQAKGMRFFLAPGNHDPNEPYDDMEAGKNDFLTREGKEQKVYATGNAACKAKDTTVVCTDQLMEQGYEKLVAKLSDFGFMPNRADVLWETPFSKYTSGKYSYDEAVAQGALDKRQFEICAEGSGGSYKAAGETKLGRSYTKCTAMFDSSYLVEPVKGLWLLAIDGNVFVPNGNFDPANPKNIKGFDGAGNAGWNKVVTHKQHLMEWIKQVAARAKAENKQLMAFSHYPTMDFYANQTGAMKAVFKPGAFQTARVPDAATTAAVAATGLPMHVGGHMHFNGTNDVVDANGNFFVNVQSPSLAVYGAAYKIVSYKDRDTIDVQTVALKDVARFSELFPLYQAEYDYLQGSSASADLGKRWDRAILDTRSYGEFTHYYFGELSRLRFMDEYWPCEMKEAAMNLDGRQMLILSQLQTKVTLAQLKDAPGIVPLTASCAAAGTVATGGVPASQLQADWLEATARAEALAAKAGLKLDDFARITPYIFYGDFHRTVYAGELALRDMGTDRVAQYKVLMAAFPANPAAVARAGDKLSDQNPVGVPFQNQFKQVFGILKGLGSAKPSEHFTIDLKGKKVSNANSAALSFN
;
A
#
# COMPACT_ATOMS: atom_id res chain seq x y z
N MET A 1 30.36 59.39 16.79
CA MET A 1 31.25 60.30 17.54
C MET A 1 32.15 59.42 18.40
N ALA A 2 33.45 59.35 18.03
CA ALA A 2 34.62 58.67 18.67
C ALA A 2 34.46 57.19 19.12
N LEU A 3 35.16 56.16 18.66
CA LEU A 3 36.51 55.90 18.11
C LEU A 3 37.71 55.98 19.10
N ALA A 4 38.43 54.84 19.19
CA ALA A 4 39.86 54.60 19.50
C ALA A 4 40.30 54.56 20.99
N LEU A 5 41.27 53.74 21.47
CA LEU A 5 42.43 53.01 20.90
C LEU A 5 42.54 51.57 21.51
N LEU A 6 43.04 50.48 20.90
CA LEU A 6 44.28 50.12 20.18
C LEU A 6 45.58 50.00 21.01
N SER A 7 45.96 48.73 21.26
CA SER A 7 47.30 48.09 21.08
C SER A 7 48.54 48.57 21.88
N ALA A 8 49.20 47.65 22.59
CA ALA A 8 50.50 47.07 22.17
C ALA A 8 51.06 45.99 23.12
N CYS A 9 51.98 45.20 22.56
CA CYS A 9 52.54 43.89 22.90
C CYS A 9 53.49 43.77 24.12
N GLY A 10 53.73 42.51 24.53
CA GLY A 10 54.89 42.05 25.32
C GLY A 10 54.64 40.64 25.89
N SER A 11 54.90 39.58 25.11
CA SER A 11 56.09 38.71 25.17
C SER A 11 56.07 37.65 26.29
N ASP A 12 56.19 36.40 25.85
CA ASP A 12 56.52 35.15 26.55
C ASP A 12 57.52 35.32 27.72
N ASN A 13 57.57 34.51 28.79
CA ASN A 13 57.43 33.05 28.88
C ASN A 13 57.27 32.63 30.36
N ASP A 14 56.91 31.36 30.56
CA ASP A 14 57.10 30.52 31.77
C ASP A 14 56.21 30.73 33.00
N ARG A 15 55.06 30.03 33.07
CA ARG A 15 54.56 29.40 34.31
C ARG A 15 53.80 28.09 34.04
N SER A 16 54.17 27.08 34.82
CA SER A 16 53.65 25.70 34.84
C SER A 16 52.12 25.60 34.86
N GLU A 17 51.55 24.91 33.88
CA GLU A 17 50.14 24.48 33.90
C GLU A 17 49.96 23.28 34.83
N ALA A 18 49.09 23.44 35.83
CA ALA A 18 48.60 22.36 36.65
C ALA A 18 47.64 21.48 35.82
N ALA A 19 47.79 20.16 35.92
CA ALA A 19 46.97 19.20 35.20
C ALA A 19 45.47 19.36 35.56
N PRO A 20 44.55 19.32 34.56
CA PRO A 20 43.12 19.38 34.80
C PRO A 20 42.62 18.12 35.52
N PRO A 21 41.54 18.21 36.32
CA PRO A 21 41.02 17.07 37.05
C PRO A 21 40.54 15.99 36.09
N VAL A 22 41.01 14.76 36.32
CA VAL A 22 40.59 13.56 35.60
C VAL A 22 39.11 13.34 35.86
N VAL A 23 38.28 13.68 34.86
CA VAL A 23 36.86 13.31 34.85
C VAL A 23 36.79 11.80 34.65
N ALA A 24 36.32 11.09 35.68
CA ALA A 24 36.05 9.65 35.56
C ALA A 24 35.11 9.41 34.36
N PRO A 25 35.37 8.40 33.52
CA PRO A 25 34.51 8.11 32.38
C PRO A 25 33.09 7.86 32.89
N GLN A 26 32.14 8.66 32.40
CA GLN A 26 30.73 8.38 32.63
C GLN A 26 30.45 6.96 32.13
N PRO A 27 29.71 6.13 32.88
CA PRO A 27 29.29 4.82 32.40
C PRO A 27 28.58 5.01 31.05
N PRO A 28 28.81 4.14 30.06
CA PRO A 28 28.21 4.30 28.74
C PRO A 28 26.70 4.43 28.91
N VAL A 29 26.15 5.53 28.40
CA VAL A 29 24.71 5.68 28.22
C VAL A 29 24.26 4.42 27.51
N SER A 30 23.40 3.62 28.16
CA SER A 30 22.79 2.45 27.55
C SER A 30 22.27 2.86 26.18
N ALA A 31 22.90 2.37 25.10
CA ALA A 31 22.46 2.68 23.76
C ALA A 31 20.98 2.30 23.64
N ALA A 32 20.15 3.23 23.17
CA ALA A 32 18.74 2.95 22.95
C ALA A 32 18.61 1.69 22.06
N PRO A 33 17.58 0.85 22.25
CA PRO A 33 17.37 -0.33 21.41
C PRO A 33 17.38 0.08 19.92
N PRO A 34 18.01 -0.71 19.04
CA PRO A 34 18.10 -0.35 17.64
C PRO A 34 16.69 -0.30 17.02
N ALA A 35 16.35 0.83 16.42
CA ALA A 35 15.12 1.01 15.66
C ALA A 35 15.36 0.78 14.17
N VAL A 36 14.33 0.28 13.49
CA VAL A 36 14.32 0.04 12.04
C VAL A 36 13.16 0.82 11.43
N ALA A 37 13.44 1.59 10.38
CA ALA A 37 12.40 2.20 9.56
C ALA A 37 11.99 1.23 8.45
N PHE A 38 10.69 1.00 8.28
CA PHE A 38 10.12 0.21 7.18
C PHE A 38 9.44 1.16 6.20
N MET A 39 9.95 1.19 4.97
CA MET A 39 9.42 2.00 3.87
C MET A 39 9.04 1.04 2.75
N THR A 40 7.77 0.66 2.69
CA THR A 40 7.26 -0.29 1.70
C THR A 40 6.64 0.42 0.52
N ASP A 41 6.56 -0.27 -0.62
CA ASP A 41 5.80 0.18 -1.80
C ASP A 41 6.19 1.61 -2.18
N VAL A 42 7.49 1.86 -2.25
CA VAL A 42 8.04 3.17 -2.64
C VAL A 42 7.66 3.46 -4.10
N HIS A 43 7.58 2.42 -4.92
CA HIS A 43 7.24 2.47 -6.34
C HIS A 43 8.08 3.48 -7.12
N PHE A 44 9.36 3.60 -6.74
CA PHE A 44 10.23 4.69 -7.18
C PHE A 44 10.27 4.81 -8.69
N GLU A 45 9.85 5.97 -9.20
CA GLU A 45 10.09 6.40 -10.58
C GLU A 45 11.17 7.47 -10.59
N ASN A 46 12.17 7.32 -11.45
CA ASN A 46 13.20 8.32 -11.60
C ASN A 46 12.68 9.47 -12.48
N VAL A 47 12.04 10.45 -11.85
CA VAL A 47 11.41 11.59 -12.55
C VAL A 47 12.38 12.50 -13.32
N TYR A 48 13.69 12.26 -13.22
CA TYR A 48 14.74 12.92 -14.01
C TYR A 48 15.64 11.93 -14.77
N GLY A 49 15.19 10.69 -14.91
CA GLY A 49 15.95 9.64 -15.58
C GLY A 49 16.00 9.85 -17.09
N ASP A 50 17.09 9.36 -17.69
CA ASP A 50 17.32 9.42 -19.13
C ASP A 50 16.99 8.07 -19.78
N PHE A 51 16.08 8.09 -20.75
CA PHE A 51 15.75 6.93 -21.57
C PHE A 51 16.87 6.51 -22.54
N LYS A 52 17.95 7.29 -22.65
CA LYS A 52 19.07 7.07 -23.56
C LYS A 52 18.58 6.97 -25.01
N SER A 53 17.57 7.75 -25.34
CA SER A 53 16.94 7.78 -26.66
C SER A 53 16.81 9.22 -27.16
N ALA A 54 17.28 9.47 -28.39
CA ALA A 54 17.15 10.78 -29.03
C ALA A 54 15.70 11.15 -29.39
N GLN A 55 14.77 10.18 -29.36
CA GLN A 55 13.36 10.40 -29.71
C GLN A 55 12.58 11.09 -28.58
N PHE A 56 13.03 10.93 -27.33
CA PHE A 56 12.42 11.58 -26.17
C PHE A 56 13.46 11.74 -25.07
N ALA A 57 13.88 12.99 -24.84
CA ALA A 57 14.86 13.34 -23.83
C ALA A 57 14.20 13.75 -22.49
N GLY A 58 12.88 13.70 -22.37
CA GLY A 58 12.11 14.30 -21.28
C GLY A 58 11.73 15.77 -21.53
N ILE A 59 11.01 16.37 -20.58
CA ILE A 59 10.54 17.76 -20.65
C ILE A 59 11.59 18.68 -20.01
N PRO A 60 12.16 19.67 -20.73
CA PRO A 60 13.17 20.56 -20.16
C PRO A 60 12.66 21.37 -18.97
N MET A 61 13.41 21.34 -17.86
CA MET A 61 13.15 22.06 -16.63
C MET A 61 14.05 23.30 -16.52
N LYS A 62 13.64 24.26 -15.66
CA LYS A 62 14.37 25.53 -15.47
C LYS A 62 15.79 25.36 -14.89
N ASP A 63 16.05 24.26 -14.21
CA ASP A 63 17.32 23.94 -13.57
C ASP A 63 18.28 23.15 -14.48
N GLY A 64 17.91 22.96 -15.75
CA GLY A 64 18.72 22.27 -16.75
C GLY A 64 18.55 20.76 -16.78
N ARG A 65 17.75 20.17 -15.87
CA ARG A 65 17.34 18.76 -15.96
C ARG A 65 16.18 18.60 -16.94
N ASN A 66 15.94 17.36 -17.36
CA ASN A 66 14.71 17.01 -18.07
C ASN A 66 13.83 16.15 -17.15
N ALA A 67 12.52 16.43 -17.13
CA ALA A 67 11.55 15.64 -16.41
C ALA A 67 11.04 14.49 -17.28
N THR A 68 11.13 13.27 -16.76
CA THR A 68 10.63 12.04 -17.36
C THR A 68 9.55 11.51 -16.42
N ILE A 69 8.30 11.91 -16.67
CA ILE A 69 7.19 11.75 -15.72
C ILE A 69 5.96 11.18 -16.42
N ARG A 70 5.08 10.52 -15.65
CA ARG A 70 3.76 10.08 -16.10
C ARG A 70 2.76 11.23 -16.13
N THR A 71 1.71 11.10 -16.92
CA THR A 71 0.60 12.06 -16.93
C THR A 71 -0.13 12.09 -15.57
N MET A 72 -0.69 13.24 -15.22
CA MET A 72 -1.55 13.41 -14.06
C MET A 72 -2.78 12.51 -14.17
N TYR A 73 -3.37 12.34 -15.37
CA TYR A 73 -4.47 11.39 -15.56
C TYR A 73 -4.06 9.95 -15.19
N ALA A 74 -2.85 9.51 -15.58
CA ALA A 74 -2.34 8.19 -15.18
C ALA A 74 -2.20 8.08 -13.65
N GLN A 75 -1.68 9.13 -13.00
CA GLN A 75 -1.62 9.16 -11.54
C GLN A 75 -3.02 9.03 -10.91
N LEU A 76 -3.98 9.85 -11.33
CA LEU A 76 -5.34 9.91 -10.78
C LEU A 76 -6.19 8.66 -11.02
N THR A 77 -5.75 7.74 -11.87
CA THR A 77 -6.45 6.47 -12.15
C THR A 77 -5.67 5.23 -11.67
N SER A 78 -4.49 5.44 -11.11
CA SER A 78 -3.65 4.40 -10.52
C SER A 78 -3.88 4.29 -9.01
N THR A 79 -3.67 3.10 -8.45
CA THR A 79 -3.67 2.87 -6.98
C THR A 79 -2.36 3.29 -6.32
N ARG A 80 -1.47 3.95 -7.06
CA ARG A 80 -0.24 4.61 -6.61
C ARG A 80 0.05 5.84 -7.46
N LEU A 81 0.64 6.84 -6.84
CA LEU A 81 1.34 7.92 -7.52
C LEU A 81 2.60 7.37 -8.20
N PHE A 82 2.97 8.01 -9.29
CA PHE A 82 4.14 7.63 -10.09
C PHE A 82 5.27 8.63 -9.94
N ASN A 83 4.96 9.92 -9.80
CA ASN A 83 5.95 10.97 -9.88
C ASN A 83 6.37 11.50 -8.50
N GLU A 84 5.41 11.88 -7.65
CA GLU A 84 5.71 12.58 -6.39
C GLU A 84 6.40 11.70 -5.34
N ASN A 85 6.29 10.38 -5.47
CA ASN A 85 6.97 9.42 -4.62
C ASN A 85 8.51 9.49 -4.73
N TYR A 86 9.06 10.07 -5.81
CA TYR A 86 10.48 10.45 -5.86
C TYR A 86 10.85 11.38 -4.69
N PHE A 87 10.04 12.42 -4.47
CA PHE A 87 10.26 13.39 -3.40
C PHE A 87 9.88 12.81 -2.03
N ALA A 88 8.79 12.04 -1.97
CA ALA A 88 8.31 11.43 -0.73
C ALA A 88 9.35 10.43 -0.17
N PHE A 89 10.01 9.64 -1.03
CA PHE A 89 11.04 8.71 -0.61
C PHE A 89 12.23 9.41 0.03
N ARG A 90 12.74 10.46 -0.61
CA ARG A 90 13.83 11.28 -0.05
C ARG A 90 13.42 11.94 1.28
N ALA A 91 12.20 12.48 1.36
CA ALA A 91 11.68 13.06 2.59
C ALA A 91 11.59 12.02 3.73
N ALA A 92 11.16 10.79 3.45
CA ALA A 92 11.13 9.71 4.44
C ALA A 92 12.55 9.35 4.94
N LEU A 93 13.52 9.27 4.03
CA LEU A 93 14.92 8.98 4.37
C LEU A 93 15.56 10.11 5.19
N ASP A 94 15.34 11.36 4.80
CA ASP A 94 15.81 12.53 5.54
C ASP A 94 15.21 12.58 6.95
N ASP A 95 13.91 12.33 7.07
CA ASP A 95 13.18 12.31 8.33
C ASP A 95 13.65 11.17 9.25
N ALA A 96 13.80 9.95 8.72
CA ALA A 96 14.34 8.81 9.47
C ALA A 96 15.79 9.06 9.91
N HIS A 97 16.62 9.61 9.03
CA HIS A 97 18.00 9.97 9.33
C HIS A 97 18.09 11.03 10.44
N ALA A 98 17.25 12.07 10.38
CA ALA A 98 17.17 13.13 11.39
C ALA A 98 16.72 12.59 12.75
N LYS A 99 15.88 11.55 12.78
CA LYS A 99 15.49 10.81 14.00
C LYS A 99 16.58 9.87 14.54
N GLY A 100 17.76 9.83 13.92
CA GLY A 100 18.87 8.96 14.34
C GLY A 100 18.74 7.51 13.90
N ILE A 101 17.76 7.18 13.05
CA ILE A 101 17.56 5.82 12.54
C ILE A 101 18.59 5.57 11.43
N ARG A 102 19.24 4.41 11.49
CA ARG A 102 20.30 4.02 10.55
C ARG A 102 20.01 2.71 9.82
N HIS A 103 19.02 1.93 10.24
CA HIS A 103 18.60 0.71 9.56
C HIS A 103 17.25 0.95 8.89
N VAL A 104 17.19 0.71 7.58
CA VAL A 104 15.97 0.87 6.78
C VAL A 104 15.69 -0.43 6.03
N ALA A 105 14.50 -0.97 6.23
CA ALA A 105 13.99 -2.10 5.46
C ALA A 105 13.03 -1.61 4.37
N LEU A 106 13.11 -2.21 3.17
CA LEU A 106 12.21 -1.97 2.06
C LEU A 106 11.44 -3.27 1.74
N PRO A 107 10.23 -3.47 2.29
CA PRO A 107 9.39 -4.65 2.05
C PRO A 107 8.73 -4.70 0.66
N GLY A 108 9.54 -4.71 -0.39
CA GLY A 108 9.08 -4.85 -1.76
C GLY A 108 8.44 -3.59 -2.35
N ASP A 109 8.19 -3.69 -3.64
CA ASP A 109 7.79 -2.63 -4.55
C ASP A 109 8.60 -1.34 -4.32
N PHE A 110 9.92 -1.48 -4.23
CA PHE A 110 10.82 -0.34 -4.06
C PHE A 110 10.99 0.44 -5.37
N SER A 111 10.75 -0.16 -6.53
CA SER A 111 10.84 0.49 -7.85
C SER A 111 9.56 0.39 -8.66
N ASP A 112 9.40 1.26 -9.66
CA ASP A 112 8.40 1.08 -10.71
C ASP A 112 8.89 0.02 -11.72
N ASP A 113 8.36 -1.19 -11.55
CA ASP A 113 8.50 -2.37 -12.42
C ASP A 113 9.94 -2.84 -12.70
N ALA A 114 10.87 -2.65 -11.77
CA ALA A 114 12.27 -3.02 -11.92
C ALA A 114 12.92 -2.50 -13.22
N GLN A 115 12.44 -1.38 -13.75
CA GLN A 115 12.95 -0.80 -14.98
C GLN A 115 14.37 -0.26 -14.75
N PRO A 116 15.33 -0.45 -15.68
CA PRO A 116 16.71 0.00 -15.48
C PRO A 116 16.85 1.47 -15.09
N ILE A 117 16.04 2.35 -15.67
CA ILE A 117 16.02 3.80 -15.34
C ILE A 117 15.68 4.08 -13.87
N ASN A 118 14.76 3.29 -13.31
CA ASN A 118 14.28 3.41 -11.94
C ASN A 118 15.22 2.71 -10.97
N ILE A 119 15.73 1.53 -11.33
CA ILE A 119 16.72 0.79 -10.53
C ILE A 119 18.02 1.60 -10.41
N ASP A 120 18.51 2.19 -11.50
CA ASP A 120 19.71 3.03 -11.44
C ASP A 120 19.47 4.26 -10.54
N GLY A 121 18.31 4.91 -10.68
CA GLY A 121 17.95 6.06 -9.87
C GLY A 121 17.82 5.75 -8.37
N ILE A 122 17.17 4.64 -8.00
CA ILE A 122 17.04 4.27 -6.57
C ILE A 122 18.39 3.84 -6.00
N VAL A 123 19.24 3.13 -6.75
CA VAL A 123 20.60 2.77 -6.32
C VAL A 123 21.41 4.02 -5.99
N ASP A 124 21.34 5.05 -6.81
CA ASP A 124 22.03 6.32 -6.57
C ASP A 124 21.54 7.00 -5.29
N ILE A 125 20.23 7.02 -5.05
CA ILE A 125 19.65 7.54 -3.80
C ILE A 125 20.16 6.72 -2.61
N LEU A 126 20.05 5.39 -2.64
CA LEU A 126 20.46 4.54 -1.54
C LEU A 126 21.95 4.71 -1.22
N LYS A 127 22.82 4.82 -2.23
CA LYS A 127 24.26 5.10 -2.03
C LYS A 127 24.51 6.47 -1.41
N GLU A 128 23.75 7.50 -1.80
CA GLU A 128 23.82 8.83 -1.18
C GLU A 128 23.55 8.75 0.34
N TYR A 129 22.52 8.00 0.76
CA TYR A 129 22.19 7.85 2.18
C TYR A 129 23.09 6.84 2.91
N GLN A 130 23.66 5.86 2.22
CA GLN A 130 24.74 5.02 2.79
C GLN A 130 25.96 5.86 3.15
N ALA A 131 26.32 6.85 2.33
CA ALA A 131 27.39 7.79 2.65
C ALA A 131 27.09 8.63 3.92
N LYS A 132 25.81 8.77 4.30
CA LYS A 132 25.36 9.40 5.55
C LYS A 132 25.29 8.40 6.74
N GLY A 133 25.70 7.14 6.53
CA GLY A 133 25.76 6.10 7.55
C GLY A 133 24.50 5.24 7.67
N MET A 134 23.56 5.32 6.72
CA MET A 134 22.38 4.44 6.69
C MET A 134 22.71 3.08 6.05
N ARG A 135 21.94 2.05 6.42
CA ARG A 135 22.02 0.69 5.87
C ARG A 135 20.63 0.26 5.41
N PHE A 136 20.58 -0.41 4.26
CA PHE A 136 19.34 -0.78 3.59
C PHE A 136 19.22 -2.30 3.46
N PHE A 137 18.00 -2.81 3.65
CA PHE A 137 17.67 -4.24 3.62
C PHE A 137 16.41 -4.43 2.79
N LEU A 138 16.57 -4.95 1.58
CA LEU A 138 15.47 -5.12 0.62
C LEU A 138 14.90 -6.54 0.69
N ALA A 139 13.60 -6.66 0.48
CA ALA A 139 12.93 -7.87 0.04
C ALA A 139 12.17 -7.53 -1.25
N PRO A 140 12.06 -8.41 -2.25
CA PRO A 140 11.39 -8.07 -3.49
C PRO A 140 9.86 -8.01 -3.30
N GLY A 141 9.22 -7.13 -4.06
CA GLY A 141 7.78 -7.16 -4.28
C GLY A 141 7.43 -7.64 -5.69
N ASN A 142 6.15 -7.66 -6.03
CA ASN A 142 5.73 -8.11 -7.36
C ASN A 142 6.09 -7.13 -8.48
N HIS A 143 6.72 -5.99 -8.15
CA HIS A 143 7.34 -5.07 -9.09
C HIS A 143 8.88 -5.14 -9.09
N ASP A 144 9.49 -6.02 -8.28
CA ASP A 144 10.95 -6.11 -8.07
C ASP A 144 11.50 -7.56 -8.05
N PRO A 145 11.01 -8.50 -8.88
CA PRO A 145 10.63 -8.21 -10.26
C PRO A 145 9.15 -8.50 -10.58
N ASN A 146 8.68 -7.96 -11.71
CA ASN A 146 7.39 -8.31 -12.32
C ASN A 146 7.33 -9.77 -12.79
N GLU A 147 8.45 -10.25 -13.32
CA GLU A 147 8.62 -11.57 -13.92
C GLU A 147 9.92 -12.20 -13.44
N PRO A 148 10.05 -13.54 -13.40
CA PRO A 148 11.26 -14.18 -12.87
C PRO A 148 12.50 -13.92 -13.75
N TYR A 149 12.28 -13.58 -15.02
CA TYR A 149 13.31 -13.29 -16.03
C TYR A 149 12.98 -11.97 -16.74
N ASP A 150 13.96 -11.41 -17.46
CA ASP A 150 13.81 -10.13 -18.13
C ASP A 150 12.66 -10.11 -19.16
N ASP A 151 11.76 -9.13 -19.04
CA ASP A 151 10.76 -8.84 -20.07
C ASP A 151 11.24 -7.73 -21.01
N MET A 152 11.63 -8.15 -22.22
CA MET A 152 12.07 -7.25 -23.29
C MET A 152 10.90 -6.71 -24.14
N GLU A 153 9.65 -7.05 -23.82
CA GLU A 153 8.43 -6.60 -24.51
C GLU A 153 7.64 -5.54 -23.73
N ALA A 154 8.06 -5.20 -22.50
CA ALA A 154 7.36 -4.31 -21.58
C ALA A 154 7.42 -2.80 -21.94
N GLY A 155 6.77 -1.98 -21.11
CA GLY A 155 6.89 -0.52 -21.07
C GLY A 155 5.58 0.20 -20.74
N LYS A 156 5.51 1.51 -20.97
CA LYS A 156 4.39 2.38 -20.55
C LYS A 156 3.88 3.27 -21.69
N ASN A 157 2.62 3.68 -21.64
CA ASN A 157 1.93 4.33 -22.76
C ASN A 157 1.55 5.80 -22.50
N ASP A 158 2.00 6.36 -21.39
CA ASP A 158 1.43 7.53 -20.71
C ASP A 158 2.52 8.37 -20.02
N PHE A 159 3.73 8.42 -20.59
CA PHE A 159 4.70 9.46 -20.24
C PHE A 159 4.23 10.81 -20.77
N LEU A 160 4.51 11.90 -20.08
CA LEU A 160 4.05 13.23 -20.45
C LEU A 160 5.00 13.91 -21.45
N THR A 161 4.45 14.50 -22.52
CA THR A 161 5.20 15.38 -23.43
C THR A 161 5.08 16.85 -23.01
N ARG A 162 5.96 17.70 -23.56
CA ARG A 162 5.92 19.15 -23.35
C ARG A 162 4.59 19.78 -23.77
N GLU A 163 3.93 19.21 -24.77
CA GLU A 163 2.65 19.67 -25.30
C GLU A 163 1.44 19.16 -24.49
N GLY A 164 1.67 18.46 -23.37
CA GLY A 164 0.60 17.93 -22.53
C GLY A 164 -0.01 16.61 -23.00
N LYS A 165 0.66 15.89 -23.91
CA LYS A 165 0.18 14.62 -24.49
C LYS A 165 0.84 13.41 -23.84
N GLU A 166 0.24 12.24 -24.05
CA GLU A 166 0.86 10.95 -23.72
C GLU A 166 1.90 10.53 -24.77
N GLN A 167 3.02 9.98 -24.30
CA GLN A 167 4.10 9.37 -25.06
C GLN A 167 4.23 7.90 -24.67
N LYS A 168 4.18 7.02 -25.67
CA LYS A 168 4.45 5.59 -25.51
C LYS A 168 5.95 5.35 -25.50
N VAL A 169 6.44 4.61 -24.50
CA VAL A 169 7.84 4.25 -24.35
C VAL A 169 7.91 2.76 -24.02
N TYR A 170 8.46 1.96 -24.93
CA TYR A 170 8.50 0.50 -24.80
C TYR A 170 9.92 -0.04 -24.96
N ALA A 171 10.15 -1.21 -24.36
CA ALA A 171 11.35 -2.01 -24.58
C ALA A 171 11.52 -2.37 -26.05
N THR A 172 12.76 -2.53 -26.51
CA THR A 172 13.07 -2.69 -27.95
C THR A 172 12.49 -3.99 -28.54
N GLY A 173 12.23 -5.00 -27.71
CA GLY A 173 11.59 -6.25 -28.09
C GLY A 173 10.07 -6.15 -28.27
N ASN A 174 9.42 -5.04 -27.88
CA ASN A 174 7.99 -4.82 -28.05
C ASN A 174 7.59 -4.84 -29.54
N ALA A 175 6.38 -5.33 -29.83
CA ALA A 175 5.86 -5.45 -31.19
C ALA A 175 5.84 -4.12 -31.95
N ALA A 176 5.49 -3.01 -31.30
CA ALA A 176 5.47 -1.69 -31.95
C ALA A 176 6.89 -1.22 -32.31
N CYS A 177 7.87 -1.51 -31.46
CA CYS A 177 9.28 -1.22 -31.73
C CYS A 177 9.83 -2.04 -32.88
N LYS A 178 9.53 -3.35 -32.91
CA LYS A 178 9.88 -4.23 -34.03
C LYS A 178 9.22 -3.77 -35.34
N ALA A 179 7.98 -3.28 -35.27
CA ALA A 179 7.24 -2.72 -36.40
C ALA A 179 7.72 -1.32 -36.82
N LYS A 180 8.64 -0.70 -36.06
CA LYS A 180 9.15 0.66 -36.29
C LYS A 180 8.04 1.72 -36.29
N ASP A 181 7.06 1.57 -35.39
CA ASP A 181 6.02 2.58 -35.18
C ASP A 181 6.66 3.91 -34.73
N THR A 182 6.53 4.95 -35.55
CA THR A 182 7.13 6.26 -35.30
C THR A 182 6.47 7.04 -34.15
N THR A 183 5.33 6.56 -33.64
CA THR A 183 4.64 7.15 -32.48
C THR A 183 5.13 6.59 -31.14
N VAL A 184 6.04 5.61 -31.16
CA VAL A 184 6.57 4.94 -29.98
C VAL A 184 8.06 5.25 -29.84
N VAL A 185 8.47 5.57 -28.62
CA VAL A 185 9.88 5.64 -28.24
C VAL A 185 10.35 4.26 -27.83
N CYS A 186 11.43 3.78 -28.44
CA CYS A 186 11.96 2.45 -28.18
C CYS A 186 13.25 2.50 -27.38
N THR A 187 13.27 1.92 -26.19
CA THR A 187 14.42 1.87 -25.30
C THR A 187 14.33 0.73 -24.29
N ASP A 188 15.43 0.03 -24.07
CA ASP A 188 15.52 -0.99 -23.01
C ASP A 188 15.69 -0.36 -21.61
N GLN A 189 15.62 0.97 -21.47
CA GLN A 189 15.42 1.58 -20.16
C GLN A 189 14.03 1.25 -19.56
N LEU A 190 13.09 0.77 -20.37
CA LEU A 190 11.72 0.35 -19.99
C LEU A 190 11.50 -1.17 -20.01
N MET A 191 12.54 -1.99 -20.22
CA MET A 191 12.41 -3.44 -19.96
C MET A 191 12.21 -3.70 -18.47
N GLU A 192 11.50 -4.76 -18.10
CA GLU A 192 11.32 -5.14 -16.69
C GLU A 192 12.39 -6.17 -16.32
N GLN A 193 13.28 -5.84 -15.36
CA GLN A 193 14.41 -6.71 -15.00
C GLN A 193 13.96 -7.91 -14.18
N GLY A 194 14.42 -9.11 -14.54
CA GLY A 194 14.26 -10.31 -13.73
C GLY A 194 15.28 -10.39 -12.58
N TYR A 195 15.20 -11.45 -11.77
CA TYR A 195 16.00 -11.61 -10.55
C TYR A 195 17.51 -11.44 -10.75
N GLU A 196 18.07 -12.04 -11.80
CA GLU A 196 19.52 -12.08 -12.03
C GLU A 196 20.10 -10.66 -12.15
N LYS A 197 19.52 -9.83 -13.03
CA LYS A 197 19.98 -8.45 -13.22
C LYS A 197 19.68 -7.57 -12.01
N LEU A 198 18.52 -7.78 -11.39
CA LEU A 198 18.07 -6.95 -10.28
C LEU A 198 18.94 -7.13 -9.03
N VAL A 199 19.18 -8.38 -8.63
CA VAL A 199 20.04 -8.70 -7.48
C VAL A 199 21.48 -8.27 -7.72
N ALA A 200 21.98 -8.36 -8.95
CA ALA A 200 23.32 -7.86 -9.28
C ALA A 200 23.46 -6.36 -8.99
N LYS A 201 22.47 -5.55 -9.38
CA LYS A 201 22.47 -4.10 -9.14
C LYS A 201 22.23 -3.70 -7.69
N LEU A 202 21.48 -4.51 -6.94
CA LEU A 202 21.05 -4.22 -5.57
C LEU A 202 21.81 -5.01 -4.48
N SER A 203 22.89 -5.70 -4.86
CA SER A 203 23.63 -6.64 -4.00
C SER A 203 24.02 -6.03 -2.64
N ASP A 204 24.46 -4.78 -2.61
CA ASP A 204 24.90 -4.08 -1.39
C ASP A 204 23.77 -3.74 -0.40
N PHE A 205 22.51 -3.94 -0.77
CA PHE A 205 21.33 -3.57 0.03
C PHE A 205 20.64 -4.80 0.67
N GLY A 206 21.48 -5.67 1.23
CA GLY A 206 21.07 -6.86 2.01
C GLY A 206 21.06 -8.17 1.23
N PHE A 207 20.95 -8.12 -0.10
CA PHE A 207 20.93 -9.34 -0.93
C PHE A 207 22.26 -10.11 -0.92
N MET A 208 23.37 -9.45 -0.58
CA MET A 208 24.69 -10.04 -0.35
C MET A 208 25.23 -9.64 1.03
N PRO A 209 26.11 -10.45 1.66
CA PRO A 209 26.68 -10.13 2.96
C PRO A 209 27.54 -8.87 2.91
N ASN A 210 27.50 -8.08 3.99
CA ASN A 210 28.40 -6.96 4.22
C ASN A 210 29.43 -7.33 5.30
N ARG A 211 30.66 -6.82 5.20
CA ARG A 211 31.72 -7.09 6.21
C ARG A 211 31.36 -6.59 7.62
N ALA A 212 30.45 -5.63 7.73
CA ALA A 212 29.96 -5.12 9.01
C ALA A 212 28.90 -6.03 9.65
N ASP A 213 28.40 -7.06 8.97
CA ASP A 213 27.38 -7.96 9.51
C ASP A 213 27.97 -8.93 10.52
N VAL A 214 27.24 -9.13 11.62
CA VAL A 214 27.56 -10.15 12.64
C VAL A 214 27.18 -11.55 12.14
N LEU A 215 26.12 -11.61 11.33
CA LEU A 215 25.60 -12.81 10.67
C LEU A 215 24.93 -12.38 9.37
N TRP A 216 25.11 -13.17 8.33
CA TRP A 216 24.29 -13.14 7.14
C TRP A 216 24.08 -14.58 6.69
N GLU A 217 22.89 -14.98 6.25
CA GLU A 217 22.63 -16.32 5.71
C GLU A 217 21.39 -16.35 4.82
N THR A 218 21.26 -17.41 4.03
CA THR A 218 20.08 -17.71 3.20
C THR A 218 19.46 -19.04 3.65
N PRO A 219 18.27 -19.42 3.14
CA PRO A 219 17.71 -20.76 3.36
C PRO A 219 18.63 -21.92 2.95
N PHE A 220 19.65 -21.65 2.14
CA PHE A 220 20.56 -22.64 1.57
C PHE A 220 21.94 -22.65 2.23
N SER A 221 22.20 -21.69 3.13
CA SER A 221 23.49 -21.54 3.79
C SER A 221 23.75 -22.66 4.79
N LYS A 222 24.99 -23.16 4.83
CA LYS A 222 25.49 -24.19 5.75
C LYS A 222 26.90 -23.82 6.18
N TYR A 223 27.03 -23.09 7.29
CA TYR A 223 28.34 -22.66 7.78
C TYR A 223 29.13 -23.80 8.41
N THR A 224 30.43 -23.81 8.12
CA THR A 224 31.37 -24.78 8.70
C THR A 224 31.41 -24.66 10.22
N SER A 225 31.19 -25.78 10.92
CA SER A 225 31.09 -25.84 12.38
C SER A 225 30.03 -24.90 13.00
N GLY A 226 29.05 -24.45 12.21
CA GLY A 226 28.01 -23.52 12.65
C GLY A 226 28.53 -22.10 12.94
N LYS A 227 29.70 -21.71 12.42
CA LYS A 227 30.28 -20.39 12.64
C LYS A 227 30.27 -19.56 11.37
N TYR A 228 29.63 -18.39 11.44
CA TYR A 228 29.62 -17.42 10.35
C TYR A 228 31.04 -16.93 10.02
N SER A 229 31.33 -16.80 8.73
CA SER A 229 32.45 -16.01 8.22
C SER A 229 32.01 -15.28 6.96
N TYR A 230 32.53 -14.06 6.76
CA TYR A 230 32.19 -13.23 5.61
C TYR A 230 32.53 -13.92 4.28
N ASP A 231 33.72 -14.51 4.16
CA ASP A 231 34.16 -15.11 2.90
C ASP A 231 33.32 -16.35 2.53
N GLU A 232 32.93 -17.18 3.51
CA GLU A 232 32.02 -18.30 3.29
C GLU A 232 30.61 -17.82 2.94
N ALA A 233 30.14 -16.74 3.58
CA ALA A 233 28.85 -16.12 3.28
C ALA A 233 28.79 -15.59 1.84
N VAL A 234 29.87 -14.94 1.36
CA VAL A 234 29.96 -14.47 -0.03
C VAL A 234 29.88 -15.66 -1.01
N ALA A 235 30.61 -16.74 -0.72
CA ALA A 235 30.59 -17.93 -1.57
C ALA A 235 29.21 -18.61 -1.59
N GLN A 236 28.54 -18.71 -0.44
CA GLN A 236 27.21 -19.33 -0.32
C GLN A 236 26.07 -18.40 -0.78
N GLY A 237 26.31 -17.09 -0.85
CA GLY A 237 25.35 -16.10 -1.33
C GLY A 237 25.23 -16.01 -2.85
N ALA A 238 26.11 -16.68 -3.61
CA ALA A 238 26.06 -16.71 -5.07
C ALA A 238 24.70 -17.19 -5.60
N LEU A 239 24.25 -16.62 -6.73
CA LEU A 239 22.91 -16.85 -7.28
C LEU A 239 22.62 -18.33 -7.57
N ASP A 240 23.62 -19.07 -8.04
CA ASP A 240 23.52 -20.51 -8.35
C ASP A 240 23.44 -21.40 -7.10
N LYS A 241 23.68 -20.85 -5.91
CA LYS A 241 23.55 -21.53 -4.61
C LYS A 241 22.20 -21.29 -3.94
N ARG A 242 21.39 -20.39 -4.50
CA ARG A 242 20.13 -19.93 -3.92
C ARG A 242 18.94 -20.33 -4.77
N GLN A 243 18.86 -21.63 -5.08
CA GLN A 243 17.86 -22.18 -5.97
C GLN A 243 17.02 -23.26 -5.28
N PHE A 244 15.74 -23.26 -5.62
CA PHE A 244 14.80 -24.32 -5.26
C PHE A 244 14.06 -24.80 -6.51
N GLU A 245 13.53 -26.02 -6.49
CA GLU A 245 12.69 -26.51 -7.58
C GLU A 245 11.22 -26.16 -7.31
N ILE A 246 10.55 -25.57 -8.29
CA ILE A 246 9.11 -25.27 -8.30
C ILE A 246 8.45 -26.04 -9.45
N CYS A 247 7.27 -26.60 -9.21
CA CYS A 247 6.43 -27.25 -10.21
C CYS A 247 5.06 -26.55 -10.28
N ALA A 248 4.25 -26.88 -11.30
CA ALA A 248 2.91 -26.30 -11.45
C ALA A 248 1.97 -26.62 -10.25
N GLU A 249 2.21 -27.74 -9.57
CA GLU A 249 1.37 -28.22 -8.46
C GLU A 249 1.88 -27.85 -7.07
N GLY A 250 3.15 -27.44 -6.91
CA GLY A 250 3.73 -27.13 -5.61
C GLY A 250 5.25 -27.16 -5.58
N SER A 251 5.79 -27.23 -4.36
CA SER A 251 7.24 -27.32 -4.11
C SER A 251 7.81 -28.62 -4.70
N GLY A 252 8.85 -28.51 -5.52
CA GLY A 252 9.59 -29.64 -6.09
C GLY A 252 10.66 -30.18 -5.15
N GLY A 253 11.71 -30.77 -5.72
CA GLY A 253 12.89 -31.24 -4.99
C GLY A 253 12.53 -32.27 -3.93
N SER A 254 12.99 -32.07 -2.69
CA SER A 254 12.72 -32.97 -1.56
C SER A 254 11.23 -33.04 -1.17
N TYR A 255 10.41 -32.08 -1.58
CA TYR A 255 8.98 -32.02 -1.26
C TYR A 255 8.10 -32.74 -2.28
N LYS A 256 8.65 -33.00 -3.47
CA LYS A 256 7.91 -33.53 -4.63
C LYS A 256 7.21 -34.86 -4.33
N ALA A 257 7.93 -35.83 -3.77
CA ALA A 257 7.38 -37.18 -3.53
C ALA A 257 6.17 -37.16 -2.57
N ALA A 258 6.23 -36.37 -1.49
CA ALA A 258 5.12 -36.21 -0.55
C ALA A 258 3.95 -35.48 -1.20
N GLY A 259 4.24 -34.46 -2.01
CA GLY A 259 3.27 -33.72 -2.82
C GLY A 259 2.52 -34.59 -3.82
N GLU A 260 3.24 -35.38 -4.62
CA GLU A 260 2.68 -36.32 -5.60
C GLU A 260 1.83 -37.40 -4.94
N THR A 261 2.27 -37.92 -3.80
CA THR A 261 1.49 -38.88 -3.00
C THR A 261 0.16 -38.26 -2.54
N LYS A 262 0.19 -37.02 -2.04
CA LYS A 262 -1.02 -36.30 -1.61
C LYS A 262 -1.96 -35.98 -2.79
N LEU A 263 -1.39 -35.64 -3.94
CA LEU A 263 -2.15 -35.27 -5.14
C LEU A 263 -2.69 -36.50 -5.90
N GLY A 264 -2.06 -37.66 -5.74
CA GLY A 264 -2.43 -38.89 -6.46
C GLY A 264 -1.94 -38.95 -7.91
N ARG A 265 -1.04 -38.04 -8.32
CA ARG A 265 -0.41 -38.02 -9.65
C ARG A 265 0.94 -37.31 -9.60
N SER A 266 1.78 -37.56 -10.62
CA SER A 266 3.05 -36.88 -10.79
C SER A 266 2.88 -35.37 -10.99
N TYR A 267 3.84 -34.62 -10.46
CA TYR A 267 3.98 -33.18 -10.70
C TYR A 267 4.51 -32.94 -12.11
N THR A 268 4.19 -31.77 -12.65
CA THR A 268 4.51 -31.38 -14.01
C THR A 268 5.19 -30.02 -14.05
N LYS A 269 5.88 -29.73 -15.16
CA LYS A 269 6.43 -28.39 -15.45
C LYS A 269 7.34 -27.87 -14.34
N CYS A 270 8.25 -28.73 -13.90
CA CYS A 270 9.19 -28.38 -12.85
C CYS A 270 10.38 -27.62 -13.42
N THR A 271 10.83 -26.58 -12.70
CA THR A 271 12.02 -25.80 -13.02
C THR A 271 12.72 -25.33 -11.74
N ALA A 272 14.02 -25.08 -11.83
CA ALA A 272 14.74 -24.34 -10.80
C ALA A 272 14.34 -22.86 -10.83
N MET A 273 14.24 -22.24 -9.66
CA MET A 273 13.92 -20.83 -9.46
C MET A 273 14.83 -20.26 -8.37
N PHE A 274 15.20 -18.99 -8.52
CA PHE A 274 15.98 -18.27 -7.52
C PHE A 274 15.11 -17.83 -6.33
N ASP A 275 15.69 -17.82 -5.13
CA ASP A 275 15.06 -17.28 -3.91
C ASP A 275 15.97 -16.22 -3.27
N SER A 276 15.47 -14.99 -3.23
CA SER A 276 16.20 -13.83 -2.73
C SER A 276 16.13 -13.65 -1.21
N SER A 277 15.52 -14.57 -0.46
CA SER A 277 15.41 -14.49 1.00
C SER A 277 16.77 -14.55 1.71
N TYR A 278 16.90 -13.81 2.81
CA TYR A 278 18.09 -13.82 3.67
C TYR A 278 17.77 -13.37 5.10
N LEU A 279 18.62 -13.78 6.03
CA LEU A 279 18.66 -13.33 7.42
C LEU A 279 19.94 -12.54 7.62
N VAL A 280 19.86 -11.40 8.30
CA VAL A 280 21.04 -10.58 8.63
C VAL A 280 20.98 -10.08 10.07
N GLU A 281 22.15 -10.04 10.71
CA GLU A 281 22.38 -9.39 12.00
C GLU A 281 23.27 -8.15 11.80
N PRO A 282 22.68 -6.99 11.46
CA PRO A 282 23.46 -5.80 11.11
C PRO A 282 24.12 -5.16 12.33
N VAL A 283 23.57 -5.39 13.52
CA VAL A 283 24.14 -5.05 14.82
C VAL A 283 23.81 -6.17 15.80
N LYS A 284 24.66 -6.39 16.79
CA LYS A 284 24.51 -7.47 17.77
C LYS A 284 23.10 -7.45 18.41
N GLY A 285 22.38 -8.55 18.28
CA GLY A 285 21.07 -8.78 18.89
C GLY A 285 19.88 -8.45 18.01
N LEU A 286 20.04 -7.72 16.90
CA LEU A 286 18.97 -7.40 15.96
C LEU A 286 19.01 -8.34 14.76
N TRP A 287 17.96 -9.12 14.54
CA TRP A 287 17.81 -9.98 13.36
C TRP A 287 16.74 -9.43 12.43
N LEU A 288 17.12 -9.20 11.18
CA LEU A 288 16.21 -8.84 10.10
C LEU A 288 16.08 -10.04 9.16
N LEU A 289 14.85 -10.55 9.04
CA LEU A 289 14.51 -11.66 8.16
C LEU A 289 13.77 -11.12 6.94
N ALA A 290 14.50 -10.99 5.83
CA ALA A 290 13.96 -10.56 4.54
C ALA A 290 13.47 -11.79 3.77
N ILE A 291 12.20 -11.80 3.39
CA ILE A 291 11.53 -12.96 2.80
C ILE A 291 11.07 -12.62 1.38
N ASP A 292 11.52 -13.43 0.42
CA ASP A 292 11.05 -13.41 -0.96
C ASP A 292 9.67 -14.06 -1.05
N GLY A 293 8.62 -13.24 -0.96
CA GLY A 293 7.24 -13.68 -1.07
C GLY A 293 6.76 -13.91 -2.50
N ASN A 294 7.56 -13.58 -3.53
CA ASN A 294 7.14 -13.73 -4.91
C ASN A 294 7.13 -15.21 -5.29
N VAL A 295 6.06 -15.64 -5.96
CA VAL A 295 5.94 -17.00 -6.48
C VAL A 295 5.43 -16.96 -7.92
N PHE A 296 6.30 -17.36 -8.83
CA PHE A 296 6.03 -17.49 -10.26
C PHE A 296 5.73 -18.95 -10.59
N VAL A 297 4.45 -19.33 -10.63
CA VAL A 297 4.03 -20.72 -10.83
C VAL A 297 4.13 -21.08 -12.32
N PRO A 298 4.82 -22.18 -12.70
CA PRO A 298 4.82 -22.64 -14.09
C PRO A 298 3.39 -22.94 -14.59
N ASN A 299 3.01 -22.36 -15.72
CA ASN A 299 1.62 -22.37 -16.21
C ASN A 299 1.44 -23.22 -17.48
N GLY A 300 0.27 -23.07 -18.13
CA GLY A 300 -0.09 -23.74 -19.40
C GLY A 300 0.99 -23.70 -20.48
N ASN A 301 1.68 -22.57 -20.61
CA ASN A 301 2.62 -22.24 -21.68
C ASN A 301 4.08 -22.53 -21.31
N PHE A 302 4.35 -23.10 -20.14
CA PHE A 302 5.71 -23.44 -19.74
C PHE A 302 6.31 -24.48 -20.70
N ASP A 303 7.48 -24.15 -21.25
CA ASP A 303 8.24 -25.02 -22.14
C ASP A 303 9.59 -25.37 -21.49
N PRO A 304 9.84 -26.65 -21.12
CA PRO A 304 11.13 -27.08 -20.60
C PRO A 304 12.31 -26.84 -21.54
N ALA A 305 12.09 -26.74 -22.86
CA ALA A 305 13.13 -26.39 -23.82
C ALA A 305 13.46 -24.88 -23.81
N ASN A 306 12.58 -24.06 -23.27
CA ASN A 306 12.77 -22.62 -23.08
C ASN A 306 12.30 -22.16 -21.68
N PRO A 307 12.98 -22.62 -20.61
CA PRO A 307 12.50 -22.48 -19.23
C PRO A 307 12.58 -21.03 -18.70
N LYS A 308 13.21 -20.12 -19.45
CA LYS A 308 13.31 -18.69 -19.14
C LYS A 308 12.24 -17.84 -19.84
N ASN A 309 11.33 -18.44 -20.60
CA ASN A 309 10.23 -17.71 -21.21
C ASN A 309 9.22 -17.27 -20.14
N ILE A 310 9.14 -15.96 -19.91
CA ILE A 310 8.24 -15.35 -18.92
C ILE A 310 6.77 -15.73 -19.13
N LYS A 311 6.33 -15.94 -20.37
CA LYS A 311 4.94 -16.35 -20.70
C LYS A 311 4.57 -17.72 -20.13
N GLY A 312 5.57 -18.50 -19.72
CA GLY A 312 5.42 -19.80 -19.07
C GLY A 312 5.13 -19.74 -17.57
N PHE A 313 4.96 -18.55 -16.98
CA PHE A 313 4.71 -18.38 -15.55
C PHE A 313 3.45 -17.53 -15.28
N ASP A 314 2.79 -17.81 -14.16
CA ASP A 314 1.77 -16.92 -13.60
C ASP A 314 2.44 -15.79 -12.81
N GLY A 315 1.92 -14.57 -12.94
CA GLY A 315 2.43 -13.39 -12.24
C GLY A 315 2.27 -13.49 -10.71
N ALA A 316 3.23 -12.93 -9.98
CA ALA A 316 3.29 -13.04 -8.52
C ALA A 316 2.26 -12.17 -7.77
N GLY A 317 1.62 -11.20 -8.43
CA GLY A 317 0.78 -10.19 -7.77
C GLY A 317 -0.44 -10.71 -6.98
N ASN A 318 -0.98 -11.89 -7.31
CA ASN A 318 -2.06 -12.53 -6.54
C ASN A 318 -1.60 -13.80 -5.79
N ALA A 319 -0.32 -14.16 -5.92
CA ALA A 319 0.21 -15.41 -5.39
C ALA A 319 0.43 -15.30 -3.88
N GLY A 320 1.28 -14.35 -3.47
CA GLY A 320 1.63 -14.03 -2.09
C GLY A 320 1.85 -15.24 -1.17
N TRP A 321 1.52 -15.07 0.11
CA TRP A 321 1.72 -16.12 1.11
C TRP A 321 0.91 -17.40 0.85
N ASN A 322 -0.24 -17.30 0.18
CA ASN A 322 -1.04 -18.47 -0.22
C ASN A 322 -0.21 -19.42 -1.10
N LYS A 323 0.59 -18.87 -2.00
CA LYS A 323 1.50 -19.65 -2.84
C LYS A 323 2.84 -19.95 -2.18
N VAL A 324 3.36 -19.10 -1.30
CA VAL A 324 4.58 -19.43 -0.51
C VAL A 324 4.39 -20.73 0.27
N VAL A 325 3.26 -20.90 0.98
CA VAL A 325 2.98 -22.09 1.80
C VAL A 325 2.94 -23.38 0.97
N THR A 326 2.62 -23.29 -0.32
CA THR A 326 2.47 -24.45 -1.21
C THR A 326 3.67 -24.69 -2.13
N HIS A 327 4.38 -23.64 -2.54
CA HIS A 327 5.43 -23.67 -3.58
C HIS A 327 6.83 -23.29 -3.07
N LYS A 328 6.96 -22.83 -1.82
CA LYS A 328 8.25 -22.56 -1.14
C LYS A 328 8.30 -23.22 0.24
N GLN A 329 8.08 -24.53 0.31
CA GLN A 329 8.09 -25.25 1.60
C GLN A 329 9.44 -25.20 2.33
N HIS A 330 10.56 -25.13 1.61
CA HIS A 330 11.89 -24.89 2.20
C HIS A 330 11.94 -23.58 2.99
N LEU A 331 11.29 -22.54 2.48
CA LEU A 331 11.25 -21.23 3.10
C LEU A 331 10.45 -21.27 4.40
N MET A 332 9.29 -21.95 4.42
CA MET A 332 8.50 -22.14 5.64
C MET A 332 9.28 -22.89 6.74
N GLU A 333 10.02 -23.93 6.36
CA GLU A 333 10.86 -24.68 7.30
C GLU A 333 12.02 -23.85 7.83
N TRP A 334 12.66 -23.06 6.96
CA TRP A 334 13.76 -22.18 7.37
C TRP A 334 13.28 -21.05 8.28
N ILE A 335 12.16 -20.39 7.97
CA ILE A 335 11.55 -19.37 8.84
C ILE A 335 11.32 -19.93 10.25
N LYS A 336 10.78 -21.16 10.36
CA LYS A 336 10.58 -21.82 11.64
C LYS A 336 11.88 -22.03 12.41
N GLN A 337 12.96 -22.42 11.71
CA GLN A 337 14.29 -22.57 12.32
C GLN A 337 14.87 -21.23 12.77
N VAL A 338 14.74 -20.18 11.96
CA VAL A 338 15.16 -18.82 12.31
C VAL A 338 14.43 -18.32 13.55
N ALA A 339 13.10 -18.46 13.60
CA ALA A 339 12.30 -18.05 14.76
C ALA A 339 12.70 -18.79 16.05
N ALA A 340 12.93 -20.11 15.94
CA ALA A 340 13.39 -20.92 17.07
C ALA A 340 14.78 -20.48 17.58
N ARG A 341 15.74 -20.24 16.67
CA ARG A 341 17.08 -19.76 17.03
C ARG A 341 17.03 -18.36 17.63
N ALA A 342 16.27 -17.44 17.05
CA ALA A 342 16.11 -16.08 17.56
C ALA A 342 15.66 -16.10 19.03
N LYS A 343 14.70 -16.97 19.36
CA LYS A 343 14.24 -17.16 20.73
C LYS A 343 15.32 -17.77 21.64
N ALA A 344 16.06 -18.77 21.17
CA ALA A 344 17.12 -19.44 21.93
C ALA A 344 18.32 -18.51 22.21
N GLU A 345 18.66 -17.67 21.25
CA GLU A 345 19.80 -16.74 21.30
C GLU A 345 19.43 -15.34 21.79
N ASN A 346 18.16 -15.14 22.19
CA ASN A 346 17.63 -13.86 22.68
C ASN A 346 17.83 -12.71 21.67
N LYS A 347 17.50 -12.96 20.40
CA LYS A 347 17.54 -12.00 19.30
C LYS A 347 16.19 -11.30 19.13
N GLN A 348 16.25 -10.02 18.81
CA GLN A 348 15.11 -9.21 18.37
C GLN A 348 14.85 -9.52 16.90
N LEU A 349 13.83 -10.33 16.60
CA LEU A 349 13.53 -10.75 15.23
C LEU A 349 12.46 -9.84 14.61
N MET A 350 12.80 -9.21 13.50
CA MET A 350 11.85 -8.47 12.66
C MET A 350 11.82 -9.13 11.27
N ALA A 351 10.71 -9.80 10.96
CA ALA A 351 10.50 -10.38 9.63
C ALA A 351 9.74 -9.39 8.73
N PHE A 352 10.11 -9.34 7.46
CA PHE A 352 9.42 -8.54 6.47
C PHE A 352 9.43 -9.19 5.09
N SER A 353 8.34 -8.98 4.37
CA SER A 353 8.13 -9.40 2.99
C SER A 353 7.13 -8.46 2.35
N HIS A 354 6.92 -8.60 1.06
CA HIS A 354 5.99 -7.73 0.36
C HIS A 354 4.51 -7.99 0.70
N TYR A 355 4.09 -9.25 0.79
CA TYR A 355 2.68 -9.60 0.86
C TYR A 355 2.14 -9.66 2.30
N PRO A 356 0.85 -9.31 2.52
CA PRO A 356 0.18 -9.56 3.80
C PRO A 356 0.17 -11.05 4.13
N THR A 357 0.30 -11.38 5.41
CA THR A 357 0.23 -12.78 5.92
C THR A 357 -1.15 -13.18 6.44
N MET A 358 -2.07 -12.22 6.56
CA MET A 358 -3.43 -12.40 7.05
C MET A 358 -4.40 -11.41 6.42
N ASP A 359 -5.69 -11.53 6.75
CA ASP A 359 -6.73 -10.55 6.37
C ASP A 359 -6.26 -9.12 6.69
N PHE A 360 -6.50 -8.19 5.77
CA PHE A 360 -6.12 -6.78 5.90
C PHE A 360 -7.33 -5.84 5.84
N TYR A 361 -8.55 -6.38 5.91
CA TYR A 361 -9.82 -5.65 5.93
C TYR A 361 -10.50 -5.71 7.31
N ALA A 362 -9.74 -5.95 8.39
CA ALA A 362 -10.28 -6.10 9.74
C ALA A 362 -11.44 -7.12 9.81
N ASN A 363 -11.26 -8.26 9.12
CA ASN A 363 -12.25 -9.33 8.98
C ASN A 363 -13.54 -8.94 8.24
N GLN A 364 -13.55 -7.82 7.49
CA GLN A 364 -14.69 -7.39 6.67
C GLN A 364 -14.70 -7.98 5.26
N THR A 365 -13.71 -8.80 4.89
CA THR A 365 -13.59 -9.38 3.52
C THR A 365 -14.87 -10.06 3.05
N GLY A 366 -15.53 -10.86 3.90
CA GLY A 366 -16.78 -11.52 3.55
C GLY A 366 -17.92 -10.55 3.28
N ALA A 367 -18.06 -9.52 4.12
CA ALA A 367 -19.07 -8.48 3.95
C ALA A 367 -18.83 -7.66 2.67
N MET A 368 -17.57 -7.32 2.39
CA MET A 368 -17.20 -6.59 1.16
C MET A 368 -17.55 -7.40 -0.10
N LYS A 369 -17.24 -8.71 -0.12
CA LYS A 369 -17.61 -9.60 -1.24
C LYS A 369 -19.12 -9.73 -1.44
N ALA A 370 -19.92 -9.61 -0.39
CA ALA A 370 -21.37 -9.72 -0.46
C ALA A 370 -22.07 -8.43 -0.97
N VAL A 371 -21.41 -7.27 -0.83
CA VAL A 371 -22.01 -5.96 -1.06
C VAL A 371 -21.55 -5.34 -2.39
N PHE A 372 -20.26 -5.49 -2.73
CA PHE A 372 -19.66 -4.83 -3.88
C PHE A 372 -19.56 -5.76 -5.09
N LYS A 373 -19.18 -5.20 -6.25
CA LYS A 373 -19.00 -5.96 -7.49
C LYS A 373 -17.98 -7.10 -7.30
N PRO A 374 -18.11 -8.22 -8.04
CA PRO A 374 -17.09 -9.26 -8.07
C PRO A 374 -15.71 -8.68 -8.42
N GLY A 375 -14.68 -9.08 -7.69
CA GLY A 375 -13.31 -8.57 -7.88
C GLY A 375 -13.03 -7.22 -7.23
N ALA A 376 -14.04 -6.55 -6.65
CA ALA A 376 -13.86 -5.28 -5.96
C ALA A 376 -12.84 -5.40 -4.82
N PHE A 377 -12.12 -4.30 -4.59
CA PHE A 377 -11.09 -4.20 -3.54
C PHE A 377 -10.03 -5.31 -3.61
N GLN A 378 -9.78 -5.90 -4.78
CA GLN A 378 -8.71 -6.90 -4.95
C GLN A 378 -8.75 -8.04 -3.92
N THR A 379 -9.94 -8.45 -3.48
CA THR A 379 -10.11 -9.43 -2.38
C THR A 379 -9.55 -10.83 -2.67
N ALA A 380 -9.09 -11.09 -3.91
CA ALA A 380 -8.32 -12.28 -4.28
C ALA A 380 -6.91 -12.32 -3.65
N ARG A 381 -6.39 -11.17 -3.21
CA ARG A 381 -5.08 -11.03 -2.57
C ARG A 381 -5.11 -11.30 -1.06
N VAL A 382 -6.30 -11.48 -0.48
CA VAL A 382 -6.45 -11.77 0.96
C VAL A 382 -5.92 -13.19 1.24
N PRO A 383 -4.96 -13.35 2.17
CA PRO A 383 -4.49 -14.66 2.57
C PRO A 383 -5.61 -15.51 3.16
N ASP A 384 -5.61 -16.81 2.84
CA ASP A 384 -6.54 -17.75 3.44
C ASP A 384 -6.27 -17.90 4.95
N ALA A 385 -7.29 -18.26 5.73
CA ALA A 385 -7.14 -18.54 7.15
C ALA A 385 -6.11 -19.66 7.41
N ALA A 386 -6.05 -20.67 6.53
CA ALA A 386 -5.06 -21.74 6.59
C ALA A 386 -3.62 -21.23 6.36
N THR A 387 -3.43 -20.27 5.45
CA THR A 387 -2.15 -19.60 5.22
C THR A 387 -1.72 -18.83 6.45
N THR A 388 -2.62 -18.03 7.03
CA THR A 388 -2.36 -17.29 8.27
C THR A 388 -1.92 -18.24 9.41
N ALA A 389 -2.63 -19.35 9.57
CA ALA A 389 -2.30 -20.36 10.58
C ALA A 389 -0.93 -21.02 10.32
N ALA A 390 -0.60 -21.31 9.06
CA ALA A 390 0.70 -21.89 8.68
C ALA A 390 1.86 -20.93 8.98
N VAL A 391 1.68 -19.62 8.73
CA VAL A 391 2.68 -18.61 9.07
C VAL A 391 2.83 -18.47 10.59
N ALA A 392 1.74 -18.37 11.34
CA ALA A 392 1.78 -18.31 12.80
C ALA A 392 2.48 -19.54 13.42
N ALA A 393 2.26 -20.73 12.84
CA ALA A 393 2.88 -21.98 13.29
C ALA A 393 4.41 -22.04 13.09
N THR A 394 5.01 -21.12 12.34
CA THR A 394 6.47 -20.98 12.27
C THR A 394 7.07 -20.43 13.57
N GLY A 395 6.26 -19.80 14.42
CA GLY A 395 6.70 -19.15 15.65
C GLY A 395 7.27 -17.74 15.45
N LEU A 396 7.08 -17.13 14.28
CA LEU A 396 7.38 -15.71 14.08
C LEU A 396 6.55 -14.85 15.06
N PRO A 397 7.18 -13.86 15.74
CA PRO A 397 6.46 -12.97 16.63
C PRO A 397 5.70 -11.87 15.87
N MET A 398 6.30 -11.37 14.79
CA MET A 398 5.73 -10.32 13.95
C MET A 398 6.19 -10.41 12.50
N HIS A 399 5.43 -9.79 11.61
CA HIS A 399 5.76 -9.58 10.21
C HIS A 399 5.37 -8.16 9.78
N VAL A 400 6.22 -7.47 9.02
CA VAL A 400 5.87 -6.21 8.33
C VAL A 400 5.66 -6.48 6.85
N GLY A 401 4.44 -6.25 6.36
CA GLY A 401 4.02 -6.41 4.97
C GLY A 401 3.68 -5.09 4.29
N GLY A 402 3.55 -5.12 2.96
CA GLY A 402 3.19 -4.02 2.07
C GLY A 402 2.10 -4.44 1.07
N HIS A 403 2.33 -4.23 -0.23
CA HIS A 403 1.59 -4.72 -1.39
C HIS A 403 0.20 -4.11 -1.61
N MET A 404 -0.60 -4.03 -0.54
CA MET A 404 -1.93 -3.45 -0.60
C MET A 404 -1.90 -1.92 -0.52
N HIS A 405 -0.77 -1.35 -0.11
CA HIS A 405 -0.60 0.07 0.25
C HIS A 405 -1.42 0.47 1.48
N PHE A 406 -1.67 -0.48 2.39
CA PHE A 406 -2.57 -0.32 3.52
C PHE A 406 -1.85 0.02 4.81
N ASN A 407 -2.45 0.89 5.63
CA ASN A 407 -2.05 1.09 7.01
C ASN A 407 -2.99 0.30 7.95
N GLY A 408 -2.54 -0.86 8.40
CA GLY A 408 -3.35 -1.73 9.24
C GLY A 408 -2.51 -2.67 10.10
N THR A 409 -3.14 -3.25 11.12
CA THR A 409 -2.54 -4.27 11.97
C THR A 409 -3.57 -5.35 12.21
N ASN A 410 -3.15 -6.61 12.25
CA ASN A 410 -3.96 -7.72 12.72
C ASN A 410 -3.10 -8.72 13.49
N ASP A 411 -3.74 -9.53 14.31
CA ASP A 411 -3.09 -10.49 15.19
C ASP A 411 -3.88 -11.79 15.28
N VAL A 412 -3.15 -12.88 15.56
CA VAL A 412 -3.73 -14.21 15.77
C VAL A 412 -2.99 -14.94 16.88
N VAL A 413 -3.72 -15.73 17.66
CA VAL A 413 -3.16 -16.78 18.51
C VAL A 413 -3.53 -18.11 17.89
N ASP A 414 -2.53 -18.90 17.48
CA ASP A 414 -2.77 -20.21 16.89
C ASP A 414 -3.13 -21.27 17.95
N ALA A 415 -3.51 -22.47 17.50
CA ALA A 415 -3.87 -23.58 18.38
C ALA A 415 -2.73 -24.08 19.28
N ASN A 416 -1.48 -23.80 18.93
CA ASN A 416 -0.29 -24.12 19.75
C ASN A 416 0.07 -22.99 20.71
N GLY A 417 -0.69 -21.89 20.71
CA GLY A 417 -0.48 -20.73 21.53
C GLY A 417 0.59 -19.77 21.00
N ASN A 418 1.05 -19.91 19.76
CA ASN A 418 1.91 -18.90 19.13
C ASN A 418 1.10 -17.63 18.89
N PHE A 419 1.64 -16.49 19.31
CA PHE A 419 1.05 -15.19 19.03
C PHE A 419 1.82 -14.53 17.88
N PHE A 420 1.10 -14.14 16.84
CA PHE A 420 1.67 -13.59 15.63
C PHE A 420 0.92 -12.32 15.22
N VAL A 421 1.67 -11.25 14.92
CA VAL A 421 1.13 -9.96 14.48
C VAL A 421 1.62 -9.64 13.08
N ASN A 422 0.69 -9.30 12.19
CA ASN A 422 1.02 -8.72 10.89
C ASN A 422 0.76 -7.22 10.92
N VAL A 423 1.80 -6.46 10.65
CA VAL A 423 1.76 -5.01 10.48
C VAL A 423 1.78 -4.73 8.98
N GLN A 424 0.69 -4.20 8.44
CA GLN A 424 0.68 -3.63 7.10
C GLN A 424 1.23 -2.20 7.17
N SER A 425 2.38 -2.02 6.54
CA SER A 425 2.98 -0.70 6.36
C SER A 425 2.30 0.01 5.18
N PRO A 426 1.92 1.28 5.33
CA PRO A 426 1.44 2.08 4.21
C PRO A 426 2.54 2.32 3.19
N SER A 427 2.12 2.64 1.97
CA SER A 427 3.01 3.08 0.88
C SER A 427 3.31 4.57 1.02
N LEU A 428 4.48 4.99 0.54
CA LEU A 428 4.82 6.41 0.37
C LEU A 428 4.12 7.06 -0.83
N ALA A 429 3.51 6.27 -1.72
CA ALA A 429 2.95 6.69 -3.00
C ALA A 429 1.41 6.81 -2.99
N VAL A 430 0.74 6.79 -1.84
CA VAL A 430 -0.74 6.87 -1.74
C VAL A 430 -1.20 7.79 -0.62
N TYR A 431 -2.52 8.01 -0.51
CA TYR A 431 -3.09 8.67 0.67
C TYR A 431 -2.76 7.95 1.97
N GLY A 432 -2.42 8.73 3.00
CA GLY A 432 -1.86 8.20 4.23
C GLY A 432 -0.36 7.87 4.10
N ALA A 433 0.32 8.50 3.13
CA ALA A 433 1.76 8.35 2.90
C ALA A 433 2.53 8.44 4.22
N ALA A 434 3.18 7.34 4.57
CA ALA A 434 3.85 7.19 5.86
C ALA A 434 4.86 6.04 5.80
N TYR A 435 5.79 6.03 6.73
CA TYR A 435 6.65 4.88 7.00
C TYR A 435 6.47 4.40 8.45
N LYS A 436 6.89 3.16 8.74
CA LYS A 436 6.83 2.61 10.10
C LYS A 436 8.19 2.67 10.77
N ILE A 437 8.22 2.93 12.07
CA ILE A 437 9.38 2.70 12.93
C ILE A 437 9.04 1.55 13.86
N VAL A 438 9.90 0.54 13.90
CA VAL A 438 9.76 -0.60 14.82
C VAL A 438 10.97 -0.66 15.74
N SER A 439 10.72 -0.83 17.04
CA SER A 439 11.76 -1.03 18.04
C SER A 439 11.28 -2.01 19.11
N TYR A 440 12.17 -2.87 19.60
CA TYR A 440 11.90 -3.65 20.81
C TYR A 440 12.20 -2.77 22.02
N LYS A 441 11.23 -2.58 22.91
CA LYS A 441 11.45 -1.88 24.20
C LYS A 441 12.15 -2.79 25.19
N ASP A 442 11.80 -4.07 25.15
CA ASP A 442 12.41 -5.16 25.89
C ASP A 442 12.23 -6.47 25.07
N ARG A 443 12.42 -7.63 25.70
CA ARG A 443 12.29 -8.93 25.02
C ARG A 443 10.87 -9.21 24.52
N ASP A 444 9.87 -8.78 25.27
CA ASP A 444 8.47 -9.18 25.07
C ASP A 444 7.60 -8.03 24.53
N THR A 445 8.12 -6.79 24.51
CA THR A 445 7.39 -5.60 24.08
C THR A 445 8.00 -4.98 22.82
N ILE A 446 7.22 -4.96 21.73
CA ILE A 446 7.57 -4.26 20.49
C ILE A 446 6.75 -2.98 20.38
N ASP A 447 7.40 -1.86 20.08
CA ASP A 447 6.79 -0.56 19.83
C ASP A 447 6.81 -0.27 18.33
N VAL A 448 5.64 0.08 17.79
CA VAL A 448 5.44 0.37 16.37
C VAL A 448 4.81 1.75 16.22
N GLN A 449 5.45 2.62 15.45
CA GLN A 449 5.02 3.99 15.20
C GLN A 449 4.86 4.24 13.70
N THR A 450 3.83 4.96 13.32
CA THR A 450 3.55 5.37 11.94
C THR A 450 3.86 6.85 11.79
N VAL A 451 4.82 7.16 10.93
CA VAL A 451 5.27 8.53 10.69
C VAL A 451 4.69 9.00 9.37
N ALA A 452 3.64 9.83 9.47
CA ALA A 452 2.97 10.40 8.30
C ALA A 452 3.82 11.49 7.64
N LEU A 453 3.95 11.42 6.32
CA LEU A 453 4.56 12.46 5.49
C LEU A 453 3.51 13.49 5.11
N LYS A 454 3.40 14.56 5.91
CA LYS A 454 2.52 15.68 5.60
C LYS A 454 3.21 16.69 4.69
N ASP A 455 4.44 17.05 5.05
CA ASP A 455 5.24 18.03 4.35
C ASP A 455 6.39 17.33 3.62
N VAL A 456 6.37 17.40 2.29
CA VAL A 456 7.42 16.88 1.42
C VAL A 456 7.98 18.04 0.63
N ALA A 457 9.28 18.31 0.79
CA ALA A 457 9.93 19.37 0.03
C ALA A 457 9.79 19.08 -1.47
N ARG A 458 9.44 20.13 -2.25
CA ARG A 458 9.36 20.08 -3.71
C ARG A 458 8.27 19.15 -4.29
N PHE A 459 7.31 18.69 -3.48
CA PHE A 459 6.20 17.85 -3.97
C PHE A 459 5.44 18.50 -5.15
N SER A 460 5.35 19.84 -5.17
CA SER A 460 4.65 20.61 -6.21
C SER A 460 5.56 21.01 -7.39
N GLU A 461 6.80 20.52 -7.47
CA GLU A 461 7.75 20.91 -8.52
C GLU A 461 7.26 20.61 -9.94
N LEU A 462 6.47 19.54 -10.08
CA LEU A 462 5.97 19.04 -11.36
C LEU A 462 4.63 19.66 -11.78
N PHE A 463 3.98 20.45 -10.92
CA PHE A 463 2.65 21.03 -11.20
C PHE A 463 2.59 21.86 -12.48
N PRO A 464 3.62 22.68 -12.84
CA PRO A 464 3.61 23.39 -14.11
C PRO A 464 3.55 22.47 -15.34
N LEU A 465 4.06 21.23 -15.24
CA LEU A 465 4.01 20.26 -16.32
C LEU A 465 2.62 19.65 -16.44
N TYR A 466 1.98 19.30 -15.31
CA TYR A 466 0.59 18.83 -15.30
C TYR A 466 -0.39 19.91 -15.77
N GLN A 467 -0.10 21.19 -15.56
CA GLN A 467 -0.92 22.27 -16.11
C GLN A 467 -0.95 22.22 -17.65
N ALA A 468 0.17 21.86 -18.31
CA ALA A 468 0.19 21.71 -19.76
C ALA A 468 -0.70 20.55 -20.25
N GLU A 469 -0.72 19.42 -19.52
CA GLU A 469 -1.66 18.33 -19.78
C GLU A 469 -3.11 18.78 -19.60
N TYR A 470 -3.41 19.47 -18.50
CA TYR A 470 -4.74 19.99 -18.24
C TYR A 470 -5.21 20.90 -19.39
N ASP A 471 -4.39 21.86 -19.79
CA ASP A 471 -4.71 22.81 -20.86
C ASP A 471 -4.93 22.09 -22.20
N TYR A 472 -4.11 21.09 -22.52
CA TYR A 472 -4.29 20.23 -23.70
C TYR A 472 -5.65 19.50 -23.67
N LEU A 473 -5.97 18.83 -22.56
CA LEU A 473 -7.21 18.05 -22.42
C LEU A 473 -8.46 18.93 -22.47
N GLN A 474 -8.40 20.15 -21.91
CA GLN A 474 -9.52 21.10 -21.99
C GLN A 474 -9.72 21.65 -23.41
N GLY A 475 -8.62 21.87 -24.14
CA GLY A 475 -8.65 22.34 -25.53
C GLY A 475 -9.01 21.26 -26.56
N SER A 476 -8.86 19.97 -26.23
CA SER A 476 -9.12 18.86 -27.15
C SER A 476 -10.62 18.57 -27.30
N SER A 477 -11.04 18.30 -28.54
CA SER A 477 -12.36 17.79 -28.90
C SER A 477 -12.37 16.28 -29.21
N ALA A 478 -11.22 15.61 -29.11
CA ALA A 478 -11.12 14.18 -29.37
C ALA A 478 -11.80 13.38 -28.25
N SER A 479 -12.68 12.44 -28.60
CA SER A 479 -13.43 11.65 -27.61
C SER A 479 -12.54 10.91 -26.60
N ALA A 480 -11.34 10.47 -27.03
CA ALA A 480 -10.36 9.81 -26.18
C ALA A 480 -9.78 10.74 -25.10
N ASP A 481 -9.72 12.05 -25.35
CA ASP A 481 -9.19 13.04 -24.42
C ASP A 481 -10.29 13.56 -23.48
N LEU A 482 -11.54 13.65 -23.95
CA LEU A 482 -12.68 14.06 -23.14
C LEU A 482 -12.86 13.17 -21.90
N GLY A 483 -12.66 11.86 -22.06
CA GLY A 483 -12.73 10.88 -20.98
C GLY A 483 -11.57 10.98 -19.97
N LYS A 484 -10.51 11.74 -20.28
CA LYS A 484 -9.31 11.87 -19.45
C LYS A 484 -9.24 13.18 -18.66
N ARG A 485 -10.24 14.05 -18.79
CA ARG A 485 -10.27 15.33 -18.08
C ARG A 485 -10.37 15.11 -16.56
N TRP A 486 -9.54 15.85 -15.83
CA TRP A 486 -9.44 15.79 -14.38
C TRP A 486 -9.56 17.20 -13.77
N ASP A 487 -9.76 17.28 -12.45
CA ASP A 487 -10.00 18.56 -11.76
C ASP A 487 -8.70 19.31 -11.44
N ARG A 488 -8.56 20.52 -11.97
CA ARG A 488 -7.38 21.40 -11.79
C ARG A 488 -7.05 21.66 -10.32
N ALA A 489 -8.03 21.64 -9.42
CA ALA A 489 -7.83 22.05 -8.04
C ALA A 489 -6.79 21.20 -7.28
N ILE A 490 -6.44 20.01 -7.76
CA ILE A 490 -5.30 19.25 -7.23
C ILE A 490 -3.97 20.02 -7.29
N LEU A 491 -3.79 20.87 -8.30
CA LEU A 491 -2.59 21.71 -8.47
C LEU A 491 -2.55 22.91 -7.51
N ASP A 492 -3.63 23.17 -6.77
CA ASP A 492 -3.72 24.25 -5.78
C ASP A 492 -3.45 23.73 -4.34
N THR A 493 -3.11 22.45 -4.18
CA THR A 493 -2.77 21.83 -2.89
C THR A 493 -1.46 22.36 -2.32
N ARG A 494 -1.38 22.45 -0.99
CA ARG A 494 -0.30 23.19 -0.29
C ARG A 494 0.68 22.31 0.47
N SER A 495 0.34 21.04 0.63
CA SER A 495 1.18 20.03 1.28
C SER A 495 1.00 18.69 0.58
N TYR A 496 1.92 17.76 0.83
CA TYR A 496 1.80 16.41 0.29
C TYR A 496 0.61 15.64 0.89
N GLY A 497 0.27 15.93 2.15
CA GLY A 497 -0.95 15.42 2.76
C GLY A 497 -2.21 15.88 2.03
N GLU A 498 -2.30 17.16 1.66
CA GLU A 498 -3.42 17.68 0.85
C GLU A 498 -3.43 17.10 -0.56
N PHE A 499 -2.26 17.00 -1.21
CA PHE A 499 -2.12 16.41 -2.55
C PHE A 499 -2.61 14.97 -2.60
N THR A 500 -2.11 14.12 -1.69
CA THR A 500 -2.50 12.70 -1.64
C THR A 500 -3.95 12.52 -1.23
N HIS A 501 -4.51 13.37 -0.36
CA HIS A 501 -5.94 13.40 -0.05
C HIS A 501 -6.78 13.68 -1.29
N TYR A 502 -6.42 14.73 -2.05
CA TYR A 502 -7.14 15.12 -3.25
C TYR A 502 -7.05 14.04 -4.33
N TYR A 503 -5.83 13.55 -4.59
CA TYR A 503 -5.56 12.45 -5.51
C TYR A 503 -6.46 11.25 -5.23
N PHE A 504 -6.58 10.84 -3.97
CA PHE A 504 -7.33 9.64 -3.63
C PHE A 504 -8.85 9.82 -3.73
N GLY A 505 -9.35 11.03 -3.51
CA GLY A 505 -10.73 11.39 -3.82
C GLY A 505 -11.00 11.30 -5.32
N GLU A 506 -10.09 11.81 -6.15
CA GLU A 506 -10.18 11.68 -7.62
C GLU A 506 -10.04 10.24 -8.10
N LEU A 507 -9.14 9.42 -7.52
CA LEU A 507 -9.04 7.99 -7.80
C LEU A 507 -10.35 7.27 -7.51
N SER A 508 -11.00 7.64 -6.39
CA SER A 508 -12.30 7.10 -6.06
C SER A 508 -13.32 7.45 -7.15
N ARG A 509 -13.40 8.73 -7.52
CA ARG A 509 -14.36 9.27 -8.52
C ARG A 509 -14.15 8.70 -9.92
N LEU A 510 -12.90 8.68 -10.39
CA LEU A 510 -12.52 8.34 -11.76
C LEU A 510 -12.46 6.82 -11.99
N ARG A 511 -12.30 6.02 -10.94
CA ARG A 511 -12.09 4.58 -11.08
C ARG A 511 -12.92 3.74 -10.11
N PHE A 512 -12.71 3.88 -8.80
CA PHE A 512 -13.31 2.93 -7.84
C PHE A 512 -14.83 2.94 -7.85
N MET A 513 -15.47 4.09 -8.05
CA MET A 513 -16.92 4.17 -8.15
C MET A 513 -17.48 3.31 -9.30
N ASP A 514 -16.76 3.19 -10.41
CA ASP A 514 -17.17 2.34 -11.53
C ASP A 514 -16.72 0.88 -11.36
N GLU A 515 -15.53 0.65 -10.81
CA GLU A 515 -14.96 -0.68 -10.65
C GLU A 515 -15.65 -1.48 -9.52
N TYR A 516 -15.95 -0.83 -8.39
CA TYR A 516 -16.34 -1.52 -7.15
C TYR A 516 -17.83 -1.45 -6.84
N TRP A 517 -18.51 -0.37 -7.19
CA TRP A 517 -19.88 -0.13 -6.70
C TRP A 517 -20.94 -0.60 -7.70
N PRO A 518 -21.99 -1.33 -7.24
CA PRO A 518 -23.22 -1.54 -8.02
C PRO A 518 -23.85 -0.22 -8.46
N CYS A 519 -24.58 -0.21 -9.57
CA CYS A 519 -25.09 1.01 -10.24
C CYS A 519 -25.86 1.92 -9.27
N GLU A 520 -26.85 1.37 -8.59
CA GLU A 520 -27.72 2.08 -7.65
C GLU A 520 -26.96 2.60 -6.43
N MET A 521 -25.94 1.86 -5.98
CA MET A 521 -25.14 2.24 -4.83
C MET A 521 -24.16 3.34 -5.20
N LYS A 522 -23.61 3.28 -6.43
CA LYS A 522 -22.81 4.37 -7.02
C LYS A 522 -23.64 5.63 -7.11
N GLU A 523 -24.85 5.56 -7.65
CA GLU A 523 -25.76 6.71 -7.75
C GLU A 523 -26.01 7.31 -6.36
N ALA A 524 -26.35 6.50 -5.36
CA ALA A 524 -26.57 6.99 -4.00
C ALA A 524 -25.32 7.62 -3.38
N ALA A 525 -24.16 6.97 -3.48
CA ALA A 525 -22.90 7.46 -2.91
C ALA A 525 -22.38 8.74 -3.58
N MET A 526 -22.71 8.97 -4.85
CA MET A 526 -22.24 10.14 -5.62
C MET A 526 -23.22 11.31 -5.64
N ASN A 527 -24.47 11.13 -5.18
CA ASN A 527 -25.48 12.19 -5.20
C ASN A 527 -26.02 12.60 -3.82
N LEU A 528 -25.88 11.75 -2.79
CA LEU A 528 -26.37 12.06 -1.44
C LEU A 528 -25.26 12.67 -0.58
N ASP A 529 -25.59 13.77 0.12
CA ASP A 529 -24.79 14.23 1.26
C ASP A 529 -25.14 13.46 2.56
N GLY A 530 -24.34 13.63 3.60
CA GLY A 530 -24.55 12.95 4.89
C GLY A 530 -25.87 13.28 5.56
N ARG A 531 -26.42 14.49 5.32
CA ARG A 531 -27.74 14.90 5.85
C ARG A 531 -28.84 14.11 5.17
N GLN A 532 -28.83 14.05 3.84
CA GLN A 532 -29.78 13.28 3.04
C GLN A 532 -29.66 11.79 3.32
N MET A 533 -28.45 11.25 3.51
CA MET A 533 -28.25 9.86 3.95
C MET A 533 -28.92 9.58 5.31
N LEU A 534 -28.77 10.49 6.27
CA LEU A 534 -29.41 10.35 7.58
C LEU A 534 -30.94 10.44 7.46
N ILE A 535 -31.48 11.35 6.67
CA ILE A 535 -32.93 11.45 6.43
C ILE A 535 -33.46 10.18 5.74
N LEU A 536 -32.78 9.71 4.70
CA LEU A 536 -33.18 8.54 3.92
C LEU A 536 -33.14 7.25 4.76
N SER A 537 -32.23 7.17 5.73
CA SER A 537 -32.21 6.07 6.72
C SER A 537 -33.48 6.02 7.58
N GLN A 538 -34.19 7.15 7.74
CA GLN A 538 -35.43 7.30 8.52
C GLN A 538 -36.69 7.38 7.65
N LEU A 539 -36.56 7.32 6.32
CA LEU A 539 -37.68 7.48 5.40
C LEU A 539 -38.63 6.28 5.49
N GLN A 540 -39.90 6.57 5.74
CA GLN A 540 -40.99 5.60 5.70
C GLN A 540 -41.98 6.09 4.68
N THR A 541 -41.96 5.48 3.49
CA THR A 541 -42.84 5.87 2.38
C THR A 541 -43.32 4.64 1.63
N LYS A 542 -44.45 4.79 0.94
CA LYS A 542 -44.93 3.84 -0.08
C LYS A 542 -44.70 4.35 -1.51
N VAL A 543 -44.18 5.57 -1.67
CA VAL A 543 -43.81 6.11 -2.99
C VAL A 543 -42.63 5.29 -3.53
N THR A 544 -42.72 4.84 -4.77
CA THR A 544 -41.74 3.95 -5.39
C THR A 544 -40.69 4.71 -6.20
N LEU A 545 -39.58 4.05 -6.55
CA LEU A 545 -38.54 4.63 -7.40
C LEU A 545 -39.11 5.09 -8.76
N ALA A 546 -40.03 4.33 -9.35
CA ALA A 546 -40.68 4.67 -10.62
C ALA A 546 -41.42 6.02 -10.58
N GLN A 547 -41.87 6.44 -9.40
CA GLN A 547 -42.62 7.68 -9.17
C GLN A 547 -41.72 8.89 -8.92
N LEU A 548 -40.39 8.72 -8.75
CA LEU A 548 -39.47 9.84 -8.46
C LEU A 548 -39.47 10.92 -9.56
N LYS A 549 -39.69 10.53 -10.82
CA LYS A 549 -39.82 11.48 -11.94
C LYS A 549 -40.98 12.46 -11.77
N ASP A 550 -42.00 12.08 -11.00
CA ASP A 550 -43.21 12.87 -10.75
C ASP A 550 -43.11 13.68 -9.44
N ALA A 551 -41.98 13.59 -8.73
CA ALA A 551 -41.66 14.35 -7.51
C ALA A 551 -40.20 14.85 -7.51
N PRO A 552 -39.79 15.65 -8.53
CA PRO A 552 -38.40 16.08 -8.68
C PRO A 552 -37.95 16.99 -7.53
N GLY A 553 -36.67 16.86 -7.13
CA GLY A 553 -36.03 17.76 -6.18
C GLY A 553 -36.18 17.41 -4.70
N ILE A 554 -36.91 16.34 -4.34
CA ILE A 554 -37.03 15.89 -2.94
C ILE A 554 -35.84 15.02 -2.53
N VAL A 555 -35.51 14.03 -3.35
CA VAL A 555 -34.38 13.12 -3.15
C VAL A 555 -33.55 13.12 -4.44
N PRO A 556 -32.21 13.30 -4.38
CA PRO A 556 -31.37 13.36 -5.59
C PRO A 556 -31.04 11.94 -6.10
N LEU A 557 -32.06 11.11 -6.29
CA LEU A 557 -31.96 9.74 -6.81
C LEU A 557 -32.92 9.56 -7.99
N THR A 558 -32.62 8.59 -8.85
CA THR A 558 -33.47 8.23 -9.98
C THR A 558 -33.78 6.73 -9.97
N ALA A 559 -34.57 6.28 -10.96
CA ALA A 559 -34.80 4.85 -11.22
C ALA A 559 -33.88 4.30 -12.32
N SER A 560 -32.83 5.02 -12.73
CA SER A 560 -32.00 4.67 -13.90
C SER A 560 -31.28 3.33 -13.77
N CYS A 561 -30.94 2.92 -12.55
CA CYS A 561 -30.33 1.64 -12.23
C CYS A 561 -31.34 0.51 -11.98
N ALA A 562 -32.64 0.80 -11.97
CA ALA A 562 -33.70 -0.17 -11.71
C ALA A 562 -34.37 -0.66 -13.00
N ALA A 563 -34.94 -1.86 -12.97
CA ALA A 563 -35.78 -2.41 -14.02
C ALA A 563 -37.27 -2.24 -13.68
N ALA A 564 -38.10 -2.11 -14.72
CA ALA A 564 -39.54 -2.04 -14.58
C ALA A 564 -40.08 -3.28 -13.87
N GLY A 565 -40.73 -3.08 -12.72
CA GLY A 565 -41.38 -4.14 -11.95
C GLY A 565 -42.88 -4.21 -12.14
N THR A 566 -43.50 -5.22 -11.52
CA THR A 566 -44.95 -5.35 -11.44
C THR A 566 -45.51 -4.43 -10.37
N VAL A 567 -46.40 -3.51 -10.76
CA VAL A 567 -47.03 -2.55 -9.84
C VAL A 567 -47.86 -3.31 -8.79
N ALA A 568 -47.53 -3.11 -7.51
CA ALA A 568 -48.27 -3.70 -6.40
C ALA A 568 -49.62 -2.97 -6.17
N THR A 569 -50.61 -3.68 -5.63
CA THR A 569 -51.89 -3.09 -5.23
C THR A 569 -51.74 -2.24 -3.96
N GLY A 570 -52.36 -1.04 -3.92
CA GLY A 570 -52.34 -0.17 -2.74
C GLY A 570 -51.26 0.93 -2.72
N GLY A 571 -50.84 1.43 -3.89
CA GLY A 571 -49.89 2.55 -4.02
C GLY A 571 -50.42 3.89 -3.51
N VAL A 572 -49.52 4.84 -3.30
CA VAL A 572 -49.79 6.24 -2.88
C VAL A 572 -49.38 7.21 -4.01
N PRO A 573 -49.95 8.43 -4.07
CA PRO A 573 -49.52 9.42 -5.07
C PRO A 573 -48.08 9.88 -4.81
N ALA A 574 -47.35 10.24 -5.88
CA ALA A 574 -45.97 10.72 -5.78
C ALA A 574 -45.83 11.96 -4.88
N SER A 575 -46.86 12.81 -4.82
CA SER A 575 -46.92 14.00 -3.96
C SER A 575 -46.81 13.70 -2.46
N GLN A 576 -47.10 12.45 -2.03
CA GLN A 576 -46.95 12.02 -0.64
C GLN A 576 -45.48 12.07 -0.18
N LEU A 577 -44.52 11.92 -1.10
CA LEU A 577 -43.09 11.86 -0.78
C LEU A 577 -42.61 13.11 -0.02
N GLN A 578 -43.17 14.28 -0.31
CA GLN A 578 -42.80 15.53 0.37
C GLN A 578 -43.14 15.48 1.87
N ALA A 579 -44.33 14.98 2.21
CA ALA A 579 -44.74 14.85 3.61
C ALA A 579 -43.91 13.80 4.34
N ASP A 580 -43.71 12.63 3.70
CA ASP A 580 -42.91 11.53 4.26
C ASP A 580 -41.45 11.95 4.49
N TRP A 581 -40.89 12.78 3.59
CA TRP A 581 -39.54 13.34 3.72
C TRP A 581 -39.41 14.31 4.89
N LEU A 582 -40.41 15.17 5.12
CA LEU A 582 -40.43 16.08 6.27
C LEU A 582 -40.50 15.31 7.60
N GLU A 583 -41.30 14.24 7.66
CA GLU A 583 -41.37 13.38 8.84
C GLU A 583 -40.05 12.64 9.08
N ALA A 584 -39.42 12.13 8.02
CA ALA A 584 -38.09 11.53 8.09
C ALA A 584 -37.02 12.54 8.53
N THR A 585 -37.15 13.81 8.12
CA THR A 585 -36.27 14.90 8.53
C THR A 585 -36.38 15.15 10.04
N ALA A 586 -37.59 15.24 10.58
CA ALA A 586 -37.79 15.39 12.03
C ALA A 586 -37.20 14.21 12.84
N ARG A 587 -37.31 12.97 12.33
CA ARG A 587 -36.65 11.81 12.94
C ARG A 587 -35.12 11.90 12.90
N ALA A 588 -34.57 12.32 11.76
CA ALA A 588 -33.13 12.52 11.59
C ALA A 588 -32.58 13.63 12.50
N GLU A 589 -33.31 14.75 12.66
CA GLU A 589 -32.98 15.81 13.60
C GLU A 589 -32.94 15.30 15.05
N ALA A 590 -33.94 14.50 15.45
CA ALA A 590 -33.97 13.90 16.78
C ALA A 590 -32.77 12.96 17.02
N LEU A 591 -32.37 12.17 16.02
CA LEU A 591 -31.19 11.31 16.10
C LEU A 591 -29.89 12.11 16.25
N ALA A 592 -29.70 13.15 15.43
CA ALA A 592 -28.54 14.02 15.52
C ALA A 592 -28.48 14.73 16.89
N ALA A 593 -29.60 15.30 17.34
CA ALA A 593 -29.69 16.01 18.60
C ALA A 593 -29.39 15.11 19.81
N LYS A 594 -29.83 13.85 19.78
CA LYS A 594 -29.51 12.85 20.83
C LYS A 594 -28.00 12.60 20.96
N ALA A 595 -27.25 12.75 19.86
CA ALA A 595 -25.79 12.66 19.84
C ALA A 595 -25.08 14.01 20.08
N GLY A 596 -25.83 15.08 20.39
CA GLY A 596 -25.26 16.43 20.57
C GLY A 596 -24.85 17.12 19.26
N LEU A 597 -25.35 16.65 18.12
CA LEU A 597 -25.01 17.17 16.79
C LEU A 597 -26.23 17.85 16.14
N LYS A 598 -26.00 18.70 15.13
CA LYS A 598 -27.06 19.29 14.30
C LYS A 598 -27.16 18.56 12.98
N LEU A 599 -28.38 18.27 12.51
CA LEU A 599 -28.60 17.61 11.23
C LEU A 599 -27.95 18.38 10.06
N ASP A 600 -28.01 19.71 10.08
CA ASP A 600 -27.44 20.54 9.00
C ASP A 600 -25.92 20.42 8.89
N ASP A 601 -25.20 20.12 9.98
CA ASP A 601 -23.75 19.94 9.92
C ASP A 601 -23.36 18.66 9.15
N PHE A 602 -24.26 17.69 8.99
CA PHE A 602 -24.00 16.48 8.20
C PHE A 602 -23.92 16.79 6.69
N ALA A 603 -24.47 17.91 6.22
CA ALA A 603 -24.36 18.32 4.82
C ALA A 603 -22.91 18.64 4.40
N ARG A 604 -22.00 18.84 5.37
CA ARG A 604 -20.56 18.99 5.10
C ARG A 604 -19.91 17.69 4.62
N ILE A 605 -20.52 16.55 4.91
CA ILE A 605 -20.17 15.26 4.30
C ILE A 605 -20.81 15.25 2.91
N THR A 606 -20.20 15.97 1.97
CA THR A 606 -20.63 15.95 0.57
C THR A 606 -20.45 14.55 -0.02
N PRO A 607 -21.04 14.23 -1.18
CA PRO A 607 -20.80 12.95 -1.84
C PRO A 607 -19.30 12.66 -2.04
N TYR A 608 -18.54 13.67 -2.48
CA TYR A 608 -17.08 13.60 -2.64
C TYR A 608 -16.37 13.21 -1.34
N ILE A 609 -16.78 13.82 -0.23
CA ILE A 609 -16.23 13.49 1.08
C ILE A 609 -16.63 12.07 1.50
N PHE A 610 -17.88 11.64 1.30
CA PHE A 610 -18.33 10.31 1.70
C PHE A 610 -17.57 9.17 1.02
N TYR A 611 -17.57 9.11 -0.33
CA TYR A 611 -16.88 8.02 -1.00
C TYR A 611 -15.36 8.15 -0.84
N GLY A 612 -14.84 9.37 -0.72
CA GLY A 612 -13.43 9.60 -0.42
C GLY A 612 -13.05 9.06 0.95
N ASP A 613 -13.82 9.37 2.00
CA ASP A 613 -13.63 8.89 3.36
C ASP A 613 -13.77 7.36 3.44
N PHE A 614 -14.74 6.77 2.72
CA PHE A 614 -14.92 5.33 2.67
C PHE A 614 -13.66 4.64 2.12
N HIS A 615 -13.21 4.99 0.91
CA HIS A 615 -12.05 4.35 0.31
C HIS A 615 -10.75 4.69 1.08
N ARG A 616 -10.62 5.92 1.61
CA ARG A 616 -9.45 6.28 2.43
C ARG A 616 -9.39 5.50 3.74
N THR A 617 -10.54 5.19 4.37
CA THR A 617 -10.57 4.34 5.56
C THR A 617 -10.13 2.91 5.25
N VAL A 618 -10.53 2.39 4.08
CA VAL A 618 -10.10 1.07 3.60
C VAL A 618 -8.57 0.98 3.52
N TYR A 619 -7.90 2.03 3.03
CA TYR A 619 -6.45 2.02 2.80
C TYR A 619 -5.64 2.55 3.98
N ALA A 620 -6.08 3.56 4.71
CA ALA A 620 -5.24 4.29 5.66
C ALA A 620 -5.59 4.06 7.15
N GLY A 621 -6.67 3.30 7.44
CA GLY A 621 -7.05 2.95 8.81
C GLY A 621 -7.16 4.17 9.73
N GLU A 622 -6.47 4.13 10.88
CA GLU A 622 -6.48 5.24 11.87
C GLU A 622 -6.00 6.58 11.28
N LEU A 623 -5.16 6.60 10.24
CA LEU A 623 -4.74 7.85 9.60
C LEU A 623 -5.90 8.56 8.91
N ALA A 624 -6.84 7.82 8.32
CA ALA A 624 -8.06 8.39 7.74
C ALA A 624 -8.98 8.94 8.83
N LEU A 625 -9.13 8.23 9.96
CA LEU A 625 -9.98 8.69 11.06
C LEU A 625 -9.43 9.97 11.69
N ARG A 626 -8.11 10.05 11.85
CA ARG A 626 -7.43 11.27 12.33
C ARG A 626 -7.69 12.45 11.39
N ASP A 627 -7.65 12.23 10.08
CA ASP A 627 -7.92 13.24 9.06
C ASP A 627 -9.40 13.69 9.02
N MET A 628 -10.34 12.77 9.25
CA MET A 628 -11.76 13.10 9.43
C MET A 628 -12.01 14.03 10.62
N GLY A 629 -11.24 13.85 11.70
CA GLY A 629 -11.42 14.60 12.95
C GLY A 629 -12.62 14.14 13.77
N THR A 630 -12.72 14.66 15.00
CA THR A 630 -13.73 14.25 16.00
C THR A 630 -15.16 14.42 15.50
N ASP A 631 -15.45 15.55 14.86
CA ASP A 631 -16.82 15.93 14.49
C ASP A 631 -17.36 15.01 13.40
N ARG A 632 -16.56 14.76 12.35
CA ARG A 632 -16.97 13.87 11.26
C ARG A 632 -17.03 12.41 11.70
N VAL A 633 -16.12 11.97 12.56
CA VAL A 633 -16.20 10.64 13.18
C VAL A 633 -17.49 10.49 13.99
N ALA A 634 -17.87 11.50 14.77
CA ALA A 634 -19.14 11.49 15.52
C ALA A 634 -20.37 11.46 14.60
N GLN A 635 -20.35 12.21 13.50
CA GLN A 635 -21.40 12.16 12.47
C GLN A 635 -21.53 10.77 11.85
N TYR A 636 -20.41 10.13 11.48
CA TYR A 636 -20.43 8.76 10.97
C TYR A 636 -20.96 7.75 11.98
N LYS A 637 -20.66 7.89 13.28
CA LYS A 637 -21.24 7.03 14.32
C LYS A 637 -22.77 7.12 14.35
N VAL A 638 -23.34 8.32 14.17
CA VAL A 638 -24.80 8.50 14.06
C VAL A 638 -25.34 7.80 12.81
N LEU A 639 -24.73 8.00 11.64
CA LEU A 639 -25.14 7.33 10.40
C LEU A 639 -25.10 5.80 10.53
N MET A 640 -24.04 5.25 11.11
CA MET A 640 -23.87 3.81 11.34
C MET A 640 -24.97 3.22 12.24
N ALA A 641 -25.51 4.01 13.17
CA ALA A 641 -26.54 3.60 14.11
C ALA A 641 -27.98 3.91 13.63
N ALA A 642 -28.15 4.66 12.54
CA ALA A 642 -29.44 5.20 12.14
C ALA A 642 -30.35 4.17 11.42
N PHE A 643 -29.78 3.13 10.80
CA PHE A 643 -30.53 2.22 9.94
C PHE A 643 -31.49 1.32 10.71
N PRO A 644 -32.64 0.93 10.11
CA PRO A 644 -33.55 -0.05 10.71
C PRO A 644 -32.85 -1.36 11.08
N ALA A 645 -33.22 -1.92 12.24
CA ALA A 645 -32.69 -3.22 12.68
C ALA A 645 -32.99 -4.33 11.67
N ASN A 646 -34.16 -4.30 11.04
CA ASN A 646 -34.56 -5.18 9.96
C ASN A 646 -35.16 -4.35 8.82
N PRO A 647 -34.34 -3.84 7.87
CA PRO A 647 -34.84 -3.13 6.70
C PRO A 647 -35.79 -4.02 5.90
N ALA A 648 -36.77 -3.43 5.23
CA ALA A 648 -37.65 -4.17 4.33
C ALA A 648 -36.82 -4.87 3.23
N ALA A 649 -37.33 -6.02 2.76
CA ALA A 649 -36.69 -6.77 1.69
C ALA A 649 -36.73 -5.97 0.38
N VAL A 650 -35.62 -5.99 -0.35
CA VAL A 650 -35.50 -5.33 -1.65
C VAL A 650 -36.14 -6.21 -2.72
N ALA A 651 -37.14 -5.68 -3.43
CA ALA A 651 -37.73 -6.32 -4.60
C ALA A 651 -36.77 -6.28 -5.79
N ARG A 652 -36.66 -7.39 -6.52
CA ARG A 652 -35.80 -7.53 -7.70
C ARG A 652 -36.60 -7.90 -8.94
N ALA A 653 -36.10 -7.48 -10.09
CA ALA A 653 -36.59 -7.87 -11.41
C ALA A 653 -35.40 -8.45 -12.19
N GLY A 654 -35.24 -9.78 -12.14
CA GLY A 654 -34.00 -10.44 -12.52
C GLY A 654 -32.85 -10.03 -11.59
N ASP A 655 -31.70 -9.70 -12.17
CA ASP A 655 -30.51 -9.30 -11.40
C ASP A 655 -30.55 -7.84 -10.93
N LYS A 656 -31.49 -7.04 -11.44
CA LYS A 656 -31.63 -5.61 -11.13
C LYS A 656 -32.61 -5.37 -9.99
N LEU A 657 -32.47 -4.21 -9.35
CA LEU A 657 -33.53 -3.66 -8.51
C LEU A 657 -34.81 -3.51 -9.30
N SER A 658 -35.96 -3.77 -8.67
CA SER A 658 -37.23 -3.34 -9.21
C SER A 658 -37.47 -1.85 -8.92
N ASP A 659 -37.98 -1.10 -9.91
CA ASP A 659 -38.40 0.29 -9.74
C ASP A 659 -39.66 0.44 -8.86
N GLN A 660 -40.29 -0.67 -8.47
CA GLN A 660 -41.44 -0.72 -7.56
C GLN A 660 -41.05 -0.78 -6.08
N ASN A 661 -39.75 -0.81 -5.77
CA ASN A 661 -39.31 -0.62 -4.39
C ASN A 661 -39.73 0.77 -3.89
N PRO A 662 -40.21 0.90 -2.64
CA PRO A 662 -40.34 2.21 -2.01
C PRO A 662 -38.98 2.91 -1.94
N VAL A 663 -38.95 4.23 -2.13
CA VAL A 663 -37.72 5.02 -2.34
C VAL A 663 -36.62 4.75 -1.30
N GLY A 664 -36.98 4.63 -0.01
CA GLY A 664 -36.01 4.41 1.07
C GLY A 664 -35.47 2.98 1.19
N VAL A 665 -36.17 1.98 0.65
CA VAL A 665 -35.90 0.56 0.95
C VAL A 665 -34.54 0.08 0.41
N PRO A 666 -34.17 0.33 -0.87
CA PRO A 666 -32.87 -0.09 -1.39
C PRO A 666 -31.71 0.53 -0.62
N PHE A 667 -31.78 1.84 -0.35
CA PHE A 667 -30.77 2.56 0.43
C PHE A 667 -30.63 2.00 1.84
N GLN A 668 -31.74 1.83 2.57
CA GLN A 668 -31.72 1.31 3.94
C GLN A 668 -31.14 -0.11 4.02
N ASN A 669 -31.37 -0.94 3.01
CA ASN A 669 -30.84 -2.29 2.95
C ASN A 669 -29.34 -2.29 2.62
N GLN A 670 -28.95 -1.61 1.55
CA GLN A 670 -27.58 -1.62 1.01
C GLN A 670 -26.62 -0.78 1.87
N PHE A 671 -26.99 0.45 2.22
CA PHE A 671 -26.10 1.35 2.97
C PHE A 671 -25.95 0.95 4.43
N LYS A 672 -26.91 0.22 5.01
CA LYS A 672 -26.68 -0.44 6.30
C LYS A 672 -25.44 -1.36 6.25
N GLN A 673 -25.26 -2.10 5.16
CA GLN A 673 -24.09 -2.96 4.98
C GLN A 673 -22.83 -2.13 4.73
N VAL A 674 -22.90 -1.08 3.89
CA VAL A 674 -21.78 -0.17 3.63
C VAL A 674 -21.27 0.48 4.91
N PHE A 675 -22.16 1.04 5.74
CA PHE A 675 -21.80 1.63 7.03
C PHE A 675 -21.35 0.57 8.05
N GLY A 676 -21.86 -0.67 7.97
CA GLY A 676 -21.36 -1.80 8.74
C GLY A 676 -19.90 -2.15 8.42
N ILE A 677 -19.57 -2.21 7.13
CA ILE A 677 -18.19 -2.41 6.64
C ILE A 677 -17.31 -1.25 7.08
N LEU A 678 -17.74 -0.01 6.87
CA LEU A 678 -16.98 1.19 7.26
C LEU A 678 -16.72 1.20 8.78
N LYS A 679 -17.72 0.83 9.59
CA LYS A 679 -17.56 0.67 11.03
C LYS A 679 -16.49 -0.37 11.35
N GLY A 680 -16.57 -1.56 10.75
CA GLY A 680 -15.59 -2.63 10.96
C GLY A 680 -14.15 -2.19 10.65
N LEU A 681 -13.96 -1.48 9.53
CA LEU A 681 -12.66 -0.96 9.11
C LEU A 681 -12.12 0.12 10.07
N GLY A 682 -12.95 1.09 10.49
CA GLY A 682 -12.52 2.12 11.45
C GLY A 682 -12.56 1.70 12.92
N SER A 683 -12.86 0.43 13.17
CA SER A 683 -12.83 -0.23 14.48
C SER A 683 -11.75 -1.32 14.55
N ALA A 684 -10.86 -1.37 13.55
CA ALA A 684 -9.75 -2.31 13.45
C ALA A 684 -8.74 -2.19 14.61
N LYS A 685 -7.77 -3.10 14.65
CA LYS A 685 -6.66 -2.98 15.60
C LYS A 685 -5.85 -1.71 15.31
N PRO A 686 -5.19 -1.15 16.35
CA PRO A 686 -4.39 0.07 16.22
C PRO A 686 -3.34 -0.05 15.11
N SER A 687 -3.17 1.01 14.33
CA SER A 687 -2.20 1.10 13.25
C SER A 687 -1.38 2.39 13.26
N GLU A 688 -1.68 3.40 14.08
CA GLU A 688 -0.88 4.63 14.18
C GLU A 688 0.33 4.46 15.13
N HIS A 689 0.12 4.39 16.45
CA HIS A 689 1.15 4.11 17.45
C HIS A 689 0.65 3.06 18.43
N PHE A 690 1.31 1.91 18.48
CA PHE A 690 0.86 0.79 19.28
C PHE A 690 2.02 -0.06 19.80
N THR A 691 1.70 -0.89 20.78
CA THR A 691 2.62 -1.88 21.35
C THR A 691 2.10 -3.29 21.11
N ILE A 692 3.03 -4.20 20.86
CA ILE A 692 2.80 -5.65 20.78
C ILE A 692 3.41 -6.26 22.04
N ASP A 693 2.57 -6.79 22.92
CA ASP A 693 2.97 -7.59 24.07
C ASP A 693 2.96 -9.07 23.68
N LEU A 694 4.14 -9.63 23.44
CA LEU A 694 4.33 -11.01 23.02
C LEU A 694 3.95 -12.00 24.14
N LYS A 695 4.15 -11.62 25.40
CA LYS A 695 3.87 -12.46 26.56
C LYS A 695 2.38 -12.45 26.91
N GLY A 696 1.79 -11.26 26.96
CA GLY A 696 0.35 -11.04 27.16
C GLY A 696 -0.50 -11.34 25.93
N LYS A 697 0.12 -11.55 24.77
CA LYS A 697 -0.50 -11.87 23.48
C LYS A 697 -1.53 -10.83 23.06
N LYS A 698 -1.11 -9.55 23.07
CA LYS A 698 -2.01 -8.43 22.86
C LYS A 698 -1.37 -7.30 22.08
N VAL A 699 -2.14 -6.74 21.14
CA VAL A 699 -1.87 -5.43 20.52
C VAL A 699 -2.65 -4.36 21.28
N SER A 700 -1.97 -3.32 21.75
CA SER A 700 -2.57 -2.22 22.52
C SER A 700 -2.23 -0.87 21.89
N ASN A 701 -3.23 0.02 21.80
CA ASN A 701 -3.01 1.39 21.33
C ASN A 701 -2.15 2.14 22.35
N ALA A 702 -1.08 2.77 21.89
CA ALA A 702 -0.23 3.62 22.72
C ALA A 702 -0.73 5.08 22.73
N ASN A 703 -1.63 5.44 21.82
CA ASN A 703 -2.28 6.74 21.75
C ASN A 703 -3.71 6.66 22.30
N SER A 704 -3.95 7.12 23.53
CA SER A 704 -5.29 7.13 24.14
C SER A 704 -6.27 8.10 23.47
N ALA A 705 -5.79 9.01 22.62
CA ALA A 705 -6.60 9.96 21.88
C ALA A 705 -6.94 9.50 20.45
N ALA A 706 -6.51 8.29 20.06
CA ALA A 706 -6.80 7.73 18.75
C ALA A 706 -8.32 7.62 18.52
N LEU A 707 -8.77 8.09 17.35
CA LEU A 707 -10.18 8.02 16.96
C LEU A 707 -10.53 6.62 16.48
N SER A 708 -11.73 6.16 16.84
CA SER A 708 -12.28 4.88 16.40
C SER A 708 -13.80 4.99 16.23
N PHE A 709 -14.38 4.15 15.38
CA PHE A 709 -15.84 4.00 15.27
C PHE A 709 -16.47 3.15 16.39
N ASN A 710 -15.67 2.55 17.29
CA ASN A 710 -16.14 1.87 18.49
C ASN A 710 -16.63 2.82 19.59
#